data_AF-A0A2V8SSN9-F1
#
_entry.id   AF-A0A2V8SSN9-F1
#
_cell.length_a   1.000
_cell.length_b   1.000
_cell.length_c   1.000
_cell.angle_alpha   90.00
_cell.angle_beta   90.00
_cell.angle_gamma   90.00
#
_symmetry.space_group_name_H-M   'P 1'
#
loop_
_entity.id
_entity.type
_entity.pdbx_description
1 polymer ?
#
loop_
_entity_poly.entity_id
_entity_poly.type
_entity_poly.pdbx_seq_one_letter_code
_entity_poly.pdbx_strand_id
1 'polypeptide(L)'
;MAEKDPVKYFRGEIKRLNYYNSQFLKENDFNDEQLYHNQMRRFHNRALHTWGVVEGLEVTPVVGASKVTVAPGIAIDRLGQEIVLPEESDAIGLDNFGAGTKVYVTIKYADVKDPADKDTKATQTASEYYTRWTERPDVGASDTAPTADAPDVVLAVVTLGNDKAIAQVDRSVRRYAGSRIGSSDGGKEFGIYADTAGAWHFFDGGTGADRLTVDSKGTLKITSGDLQLDAGREIFFKDSGQIRSGDDNHRILFRRSDNKLELREWGDIVFSPGATAATETAKVLMSSSGNVGIGTPTPGFPLTFADAMGDKISLWGQSGNSYGFGVQSSLLQIHTDTAGTDIAFGYGSSGSFTETMRVKGNGNVGIGRNPGGAKLDVNGAVWTQALQITDGNGAVYTDNWIGMANNIDGATKWLHIGGITDSGERRLALIASRVHANGNLGIGTPSPVSQLHIKKDAATALGPVLTLMNAGGSTGAGAAIDFDGYDPIGQDPSARIQSLDDGKFSSHLAFLSKEPNANANKLKERVRISSAGNVGIGTNDPGTNRLRISRQIGSDDPSASQHDYQLEIRNGIGNRAFAIGLLDGGQAVLQVKEVNVGSGYKDLLLNPVSGNVGIGTTKSAVKLTVGGSGADIYATDVWVERNMHVQGNETLTQGGRGRLRVGTAWGYIGIYADPSSTGANDLVLGASSSNVRVGPSGGGQNLIVSGAITIGDWTVSSEGNSLFLRRGGSTVARFSTDWDRLLVFKDLNGVKPYFYFNQDGNFGLYKG
;
A
#
# COMPACT_ATOMS: atom_id res chain seq x y z
N MET A 1 -13.66 84.45 -82.78
CA MET A 1 -12.64 83.37 -82.73
C MET A 1 -13.16 82.32 -81.79
N ALA A 2 -13.63 81.20 -82.33
CA ALA A 2 -14.16 80.09 -81.55
C ALA A 2 -13.12 78.97 -81.46
N GLU A 3 -13.13 78.32 -80.30
CA GLU A 3 -12.61 76.97 -80.04
C GLU A 3 -11.10 76.76 -79.80
N LYS A 4 -10.81 76.13 -78.65
CA LYS A 4 -9.62 75.34 -78.24
C LYS A 4 -8.61 76.00 -77.27
N ASP A 5 -8.64 75.45 -76.04
CA ASP A 5 -7.64 75.43 -74.96
C ASP A 5 -7.30 76.77 -74.24
N PRO A 6 -7.87 77.03 -73.04
CA PRO A 6 -7.75 78.31 -72.34
C PRO A 6 -6.34 78.66 -71.84
N VAL A 7 -5.40 77.69 -71.82
CA VAL A 7 -4.01 77.89 -71.35
C VAL A 7 -3.06 78.25 -72.52
N LYS A 8 -3.45 78.04 -73.78
CA LYS A 8 -2.59 78.26 -74.96
C LYS A 8 -2.70 79.65 -75.61
N TYR A 9 -3.27 80.64 -74.93
CA TYR A 9 -3.57 81.96 -75.51
C TYR A 9 -2.43 82.99 -75.52
N PHE A 10 -1.18 82.59 -75.30
CA PHE A 10 -0.03 83.34 -75.77
C PHE A 10 0.58 82.64 -76.97
N ARG A 11 0.04 82.89 -78.17
CA ARG A 11 0.70 82.50 -79.43
C ARG A 11 1.71 83.54 -79.91
N GLY A 12 1.96 84.58 -79.12
CA GLY A 12 2.96 85.62 -79.37
C GLY A 12 3.50 86.18 -78.06
N GLU A 13 4.60 86.93 -78.15
CA GLU A 13 5.23 87.61 -77.00
C GLU A 13 4.27 88.61 -76.34
N ILE A 14 4.25 88.63 -75.01
CA ILE A 14 3.55 89.65 -74.24
C ILE A 14 4.33 90.96 -74.35
N LYS A 15 3.69 92.00 -74.89
CA LYS A 15 4.28 93.33 -75.05
C LYS A 15 3.48 94.37 -74.27
N ARG A 16 4.20 95.35 -73.72
CA ARG A 16 3.64 96.53 -73.06
C ARG A 16 4.33 97.77 -73.61
N LEU A 17 3.71 98.93 -73.48
CA LEU A 17 4.32 100.19 -73.89
C LEU A 17 5.56 100.51 -73.05
N ASN A 18 6.55 101.08 -73.71
CA ASN A 18 7.74 101.64 -73.09
C ASN A 18 7.76 103.14 -73.34
N TYR A 19 7.15 103.91 -72.43
CA TYR A 19 7.11 105.36 -72.54
C TYR A 19 8.51 105.96 -72.45
N TYR A 20 8.78 106.98 -73.27
CA TYR A 20 10.01 107.77 -73.20
C TYR A 20 9.72 109.26 -73.21
N ASN A 21 10.71 110.04 -72.73
CA ASN A 21 10.51 111.46 -72.51
C ASN A 21 10.25 112.20 -73.82
N SER A 22 9.26 113.11 -73.83
CA SER A 22 8.79 113.84 -75.02
C SER A 22 8.21 112.97 -76.15
N GLN A 23 7.82 111.73 -75.88
CA GLN A 23 7.08 110.91 -76.84
C GLN A 23 5.73 111.56 -77.18
N PHE A 24 5.46 111.74 -78.48
CA PHE A 24 4.14 112.17 -78.93
C PHE A 24 3.17 110.98 -78.89
N LEU A 25 2.31 110.96 -77.88
CA LEU A 25 1.34 109.88 -77.67
C LEU A 25 0.19 109.96 -78.70
N LYS A 26 -0.12 108.82 -79.30
CA LYS A 26 -1.25 108.64 -80.22
C LYS A 26 -2.32 107.76 -79.59
N GLU A 27 -3.50 107.79 -80.19
CA GLU A 27 -4.64 106.94 -79.80
C GLU A 27 -4.24 105.45 -79.65
N ASN A 28 -3.46 104.93 -80.61
CA ASN A 28 -3.00 103.54 -80.57
C ASN A 28 -2.17 103.21 -79.33
N ASP A 29 -1.36 104.15 -78.82
CA ASP A 29 -0.59 103.91 -77.60
C ASP A 29 -1.55 103.69 -76.42
N PHE A 30 -2.59 104.51 -76.25
CA PHE A 30 -3.54 104.31 -75.15
C PHE A 30 -4.40 103.03 -75.32
N ASN A 31 -4.78 102.70 -76.55
CA ASN A 31 -5.52 101.47 -76.84
C ASN A 31 -4.69 100.21 -76.52
N ASP A 32 -3.41 100.21 -76.89
CA ASP A 32 -2.50 99.10 -76.61
C ASP A 32 -2.24 98.93 -75.10
N GLU A 33 -2.15 100.03 -74.35
CA GLU A 33 -2.02 99.99 -72.88
C GLU A 33 -3.25 99.34 -72.23
N GLN A 34 -4.45 99.79 -72.61
CA GLN A 34 -5.70 99.28 -72.06
C GLN A 34 -5.90 97.80 -72.43
N LEU A 35 -5.56 97.42 -73.66
CA LEU A 35 -5.63 96.04 -74.12
C LEU A 35 -4.71 95.12 -73.31
N TYR A 36 -3.49 95.55 -73.01
CA TYR A 36 -2.55 94.79 -72.16
C TYR A 36 -3.14 94.47 -70.78
N HIS A 37 -3.69 95.49 -70.09
CA HIS A 37 -4.28 95.31 -68.76
C HIS A 37 -5.50 94.38 -68.78
N ASN A 38 -6.35 94.48 -69.80
CA ASN A 38 -7.53 93.63 -69.95
C ASN A 38 -7.14 92.17 -70.28
N GLN A 39 -6.17 91.96 -71.17
CA GLN A 39 -5.71 90.63 -71.51
C GLN A 39 -5.03 89.91 -70.33
N MET A 40 -4.17 90.61 -69.59
CA MET A 40 -3.45 90.01 -68.45
C MET A 40 -4.36 89.69 -67.27
N ARG A 41 -5.36 90.53 -66.97
CA ARG A 41 -6.38 90.23 -65.94
C ARG A 41 -7.23 89.02 -66.32
N ARG A 42 -7.77 88.98 -67.55
CA ARG A 42 -8.55 87.84 -68.04
C ARG A 42 -7.72 86.55 -68.07
N PHE A 43 -6.43 86.65 -68.39
CA PHE A 43 -5.51 85.52 -68.32
C PHE A 43 -5.34 85.01 -66.88
N HIS A 44 -5.11 85.89 -65.90
CA HIS A 44 -5.05 85.52 -64.48
C HIS A 44 -6.30 84.73 -64.06
N ASN A 45 -7.48 85.24 -64.41
CA ASN A 45 -8.75 84.59 -64.09
C ASN A 45 -8.88 83.20 -64.71
N ARG A 46 -8.59 83.03 -66.00
CA ARG A 46 -8.66 81.70 -66.65
C ARG A 46 -7.61 80.72 -66.14
N ALA A 47 -6.43 81.23 -65.79
CA ALA A 47 -5.29 80.40 -65.40
C ALA A 47 -5.41 79.92 -63.95
N LEU A 48 -5.81 80.81 -63.04
CA LEU A 48 -5.80 80.56 -61.59
C LEU A 48 -7.19 80.40 -60.98
N HIS A 49 -8.26 80.51 -61.78
CA HIS A 49 -9.63 80.30 -61.33
C HIS A 49 -10.42 79.45 -62.32
N THR A 50 -11.42 78.73 -61.82
CA THR A 50 -12.51 78.20 -62.64
C THR A 50 -13.57 79.28 -62.81
N TRP A 51 -14.32 79.20 -63.91
CA TRP A 51 -15.41 80.14 -64.17
C TRP A 51 -16.67 79.76 -63.40
N GLY A 52 -17.50 80.75 -63.11
CA GLY A 52 -18.73 80.61 -62.33
C GLY A 52 -19.01 81.83 -61.47
N VAL A 53 -20.01 81.70 -60.60
CA VAL A 53 -20.35 82.69 -59.58
C VAL A 53 -19.24 82.71 -58.52
N VAL A 54 -18.68 83.88 -58.25
CA VAL A 54 -17.73 84.11 -57.16
C VAL A 54 -18.50 84.39 -55.87
N GLU A 55 -19.44 85.34 -55.91
CA GLU A 55 -20.25 85.77 -54.77
C GLU A 55 -21.57 86.40 -55.25
N GLY A 56 -22.63 86.34 -54.43
CA GLY A 56 -23.88 87.08 -54.70
C GLY A 56 -24.67 86.53 -55.88
N LEU A 57 -25.24 87.40 -56.73
CA LEU A 57 -25.98 87.05 -57.96
C LEU A 57 -27.17 86.08 -57.76
N GLU A 58 -27.85 86.19 -56.61
CA GLU A 58 -29.05 85.39 -56.37
C GLU A 58 -30.24 85.89 -57.18
N VAL A 59 -30.87 84.98 -57.90
CA VAL A 59 -32.13 85.23 -58.61
C VAL A 59 -33.30 85.15 -57.64
N THR A 60 -34.10 86.21 -57.56
CA THR A 60 -35.27 86.30 -56.69
C THR A 60 -36.52 86.65 -57.49
N PRO A 61 -37.66 85.97 -57.30
CA PRO A 61 -38.91 86.32 -57.97
C PRO A 61 -39.50 87.62 -57.40
N VAL A 62 -40.04 88.48 -58.26
CA VAL A 62 -40.79 89.68 -57.87
C VAL A 62 -42.22 89.27 -57.52
N VAL A 63 -42.65 89.54 -56.29
CA VAL A 63 -43.97 89.11 -55.78
C VAL A 63 -45.09 89.70 -56.64
N GLY A 64 -45.98 88.83 -57.13
CA GLY A 64 -47.16 89.23 -57.91
C GLY A 64 -46.89 89.57 -59.38
N ALA A 65 -45.67 89.36 -59.88
CA ALA A 65 -45.32 89.60 -61.28
C ALA A 65 -44.52 88.42 -61.86
N SER A 66 -44.64 88.17 -63.16
CA SER A 66 -43.78 87.22 -63.90
C SER A 66 -42.42 87.84 -64.19
N LYS A 67 -41.72 88.28 -63.14
CA LYS A 67 -40.42 88.93 -63.21
C LYS A 67 -39.46 88.40 -62.16
N VAL A 68 -38.17 88.42 -62.46
CA VAL A 68 -37.10 88.14 -61.49
C VAL A 68 -36.14 89.31 -61.41
N THR A 69 -35.54 89.50 -60.25
CA THR A 69 -34.37 90.39 -60.06
C THR A 69 -33.16 89.55 -59.68
N VAL A 70 -31.98 90.07 -59.97
CA VAL A 70 -30.70 89.46 -59.59
C VAL A 70 -30.02 90.38 -58.60
N ALA A 71 -29.70 89.86 -57.42
CA ALA A 71 -28.99 90.59 -56.38
C ALA A 71 -27.56 90.96 -56.83
N PRO A 72 -26.95 92.02 -56.25
CA PRO A 72 -25.56 92.36 -56.51
C PRO A 72 -24.62 91.17 -56.33
N GLY A 73 -23.53 91.14 -57.09
CA GLY A 73 -22.53 90.10 -56.97
C GLY A 73 -21.53 90.06 -58.11
N ILE A 74 -20.69 89.03 -58.07
CA ILE A 74 -19.52 88.88 -58.94
C ILE A 74 -19.53 87.48 -59.55
N ALA A 75 -19.26 87.40 -60.84
CA ALA A 75 -18.96 86.17 -61.54
C ALA A 75 -17.71 86.34 -62.41
N ILE A 76 -17.11 85.21 -62.78
CA ILE A 76 -16.06 85.14 -63.79
C ILE A 76 -16.60 84.24 -64.90
N ASP A 77 -16.64 84.74 -66.13
CA ASP A 77 -17.04 83.91 -67.26
C ASP A 77 -15.93 82.97 -67.73
N ARG A 78 -16.27 82.07 -68.65
CA ARG A 78 -15.32 81.10 -69.20
C ARG A 78 -14.16 81.76 -69.98
N LEU A 79 -14.34 82.99 -70.46
CA LEU A 79 -13.32 83.77 -71.15
C LEU A 79 -12.43 84.55 -70.15
N GLY A 80 -12.69 84.43 -68.84
CA GLY A 80 -11.95 85.09 -67.77
C GLY A 80 -12.37 86.53 -67.51
N GLN A 81 -13.47 86.98 -68.09
CA GLN A 81 -13.98 88.33 -67.90
C GLN A 81 -14.66 88.42 -66.53
N GLU A 82 -14.30 89.43 -65.75
CA GLU A 82 -14.98 89.75 -64.52
C GLU A 82 -16.36 90.35 -64.84
N ILE A 83 -17.41 89.75 -64.29
CA ILE A 83 -18.78 90.21 -64.37
C ILE A 83 -19.13 90.77 -63.00
N VAL A 84 -19.29 92.09 -62.92
CA VAL A 84 -19.64 92.78 -61.68
C VAL A 84 -21.01 93.42 -61.84
N LEU A 85 -21.99 92.94 -61.07
CA LEU A 85 -23.30 93.55 -60.94
C LEU A 85 -23.33 94.30 -59.60
N PRO A 86 -23.15 95.64 -59.60
CA PRO A 86 -22.95 96.40 -58.36
C PRO A 86 -24.25 96.68 -57.59
N GLU A 87 -25.39 96.69 -58.28
CA GLU A 87 -26.72 96.97 -57.74
C GLU A 87 -27.71 95.91 -58.22
N GLU A 88 -28.88 95.80 -57.58
CA GLU A 88 -29.91 94.86 -58.02
C GLU A 88 -30.29 95.12 -59.48
N SER A 89 -30.42 94.05 -60.27
CA SER A 89 -30.80 94.20 -61.68
C SER A 89 -32.19 94.81 -61.81
N ASP A 90 -32.45 95.49 -62.92
CA ASP A 90 -33.82 95.76 -63.33
C ASP A 90 -34.63 94.46 -63.38
N ALA A 91 -35.95 94.56 -63.13
CA ALA A 91 -36.83 93.41 -63.11
C ALA A 91 -36.99 92.81 -64.52
N ILE A 92 -36.45 91.60 -64.71
CA ILE A 92 -36.42 90.90 -65.98
C ILE A 92 -37.79 90.28 -66.24
N GLY A 93 -38.45 90.69 -67.32
CA GLY A 93 -39.74 90.16 -67.76
C GLY A 93 -39.64 88.71 -68.25
N LEU A 94 -40.48 87.84 -67.71
CA LEU A 94 -40.61 86.44 -68.13
C LEU A 94 -41.93 86.16 -68.86
N ASP A 95 -42.81 87.15 -68.96
CA ASP A 95 -44.16 87.10 -69.53
C ASP A 95 -44.19 86.80 -71.04
N ASN A 96 -43.10 87.14 -71.74
CA ASN A 96 -42.90 86.87 -73.17
C ASN A 96 -42.57 85.40 -73.49
N PHE A 97 -42.26 84.58 -72.49
CA PHE A 97 -42.01 83.15 -72.68
C PHE A 97 -43.31 82.33 -72.55
N GLY A 98 -43.30 81.12 -73.12
CA GLY A 98 -44.45 80.20 -73.08
C GLY A 98 -44.78 79.73 -71.66
N ALA A 99 -46.03 79.35 -71.42
CA ALA A 99 -46.38 78.67 -70.17
C ALA A 99 -45.67 77.30 -70.08
N GLY A 100 -45.15 76.92 -68.91
CA GLY A 100 -44.47 75.63 -68.71
C GLY A 100 -43.02 75.55 -69.20
N THR A 101 -42.44 76.60 -69.79
CA THR A 101 -41.04 76.59 -70.24
C THR A 101 -40.06 76.79 -69.09
N LYS A 102 -38.87 76.19 -69.24
CA LYS A 102 -37.69 76.47 -68.42
C LYS A 102 -36.98 77.68 -68.99
N VAL A 103 -36.87 78.74 -68.20
CA VAL A 103 -36.21 79.98 -68.57
C VAL A 103 -34.90 80.07 -67.79
N TYR A 104 -33.80 80.12 -68.52
CA TYR A 104 -32.44 80.29 -68.01
C TYR A 104 -32.22 81.77 -67.75
N VAL A 105 -31.97 82.12 -66.48
CA VAL A 105 -31.54 83.46 -66.09
C VAL A 105 -30.02 83.46 -66.13
N THR A 106 -29.45 84.30 -67.00
CA THR A 106 -28.01 84.37 -67.23
C THR A 106 -27.49 85.78 -67.01
N ILE A 107 -26.20 85.86 -66.71
CA ILE A 107 -25.47 87.11 -66.71
C ILE A 107 -24.24 86.95 -67.61
N LYS A 108 -23.96 87.96 -68.43
CA LYS A 108 -22.77 88.00 -69.30
C LYS A 108 -22.11 89.37 -69.26
N TYR A 109 -20.81 89.40 -69.49
CA TYR A 109 -20.06 90.65 -69.67
C TYR A 109 -20.57 91.41 -70.91
N ALA A 110 -20.72 92.74 -70.81
CA ALA A 110 -20.99 93.59 -71.97
C ALA A 110 -20.35 94.99 -71.82
N ASP A 111 -19.90 95.53 -72.94
CA ASP A 111 -19.46 96.93 -73.05
C ASP A 111 -20.63 97.79 -73.57
N VAL A 112 -20.99 98.83 -72.82
CA VAL A 112 -22.12 99.70 -73.13
C VAL A 112 -21.63 101.12 -73.42
N LYS A 113 -22.14 101.71 -74.51
CA LYS A 113 -21.99 103.13 -74.83
C LYS A 113 -23.05 103.93 -74.08
N ASP A 114 -22.71 104.42 -72.90
CA ASP A 114 -23.66 105.19 -72.08
C ASP A 114 -23.91 106.58 -72.69
N PRO A 115 -25.17 106.97 -72.99
CA PRO A 115 -25.49 108.30 -73.50
C PRO A 115 -24.92 109.45 -72.66
N ALA A 116 -24.72 109.26 -71.35
CA ALA A 116 -24.12 110.25 -70.46
C ALA A 116 -22.64 110.54 -70.76
N ASP A 117 -21.93 109.59 -71.37
CA ASP A 117 -20.50 109.72 -71.73
C ASP A 117 -20.28 110.21 -73.17
N LYS A 118 -21.35 110.52 -73.92
CA LYS A 118 -21.27 110.99 -75.30
C LYS A 118 -20.49 112.30 -75.40
N ASP A 119 -19.54 112.40 -76.33
CA ASP A 119 -18.76 113.62 -76.51
C ASP A 119 -19.59 114.71 -77.20
N THR A 120 -20.08 115.65 -76.41
CA THR A 120 -20.92 116.77 -76.90
C THR A 120 -20.10 117.91 -77.53
N LYS A 121 -18.77 117.83 -77.58
CA LYS A 121 -17.88 118.90 -78.06
C LYS A 121 -17.22 118.63 -79.41
N ALA A 122 -17.37 117.45 -80.00
CA ALA A 122 -16.81 117.11 -81.31
C ALA A 122 -17.55 117.81 -82.47
N THR A 123 -16.86 118.66 -83.25
CA THR A 123 -17.41 119.48 -84.36
C THR A 123 -17.42 118.80 -85.73
N GLN A 124 -17.33 117.47 -85.80
CA GLN A 124 -17.62 116.66 -86.99
C GLN A 124 -18.73 115.68 -86.65
N THR A 125 -19.77 115.57 -87.50
CA THR A 125 -20.94 114.65 -87.44
C THR A 125 -20.93 113.71 -86.22
N ALA A 126 -21.34 114.24 -85.07
CA ALA A 126 -21.12 113.70 -83.73
C ALA A 126 -22.10 112.57 -83.35
N SER A 127 -22.33 111.60 -84.23
CA SER A 127 -23.25 110.49 -83.91
C SER A 127 -22.62 109.35 -83.12
N GLU A 128 -21.28 109.20 -83.06
CA GLU A 128 -20.68 107.92 -82.62
C GLU A 128 -19.55 107.98 -81.57
N TYR A 129 -19.14 109.16 -81.08
CA TYR A 129 -18.02 109.30 -80.14
C TYR A 129 -18.47 109.36 -78.66
N TYR A 130 -17.83 108.55 -77.82
CA TYR A 130 -18.06 108.44 -76.37
C TYR A 130 -16.72 108.57 -75.64
N THR A 131 -16.71 109.26 -74.51
CA THR A 131 -15.50 109.55 -73.73
C THR A 131 -15.06 108.40 -72.82
N ARG A 132 -15.92 107.39 -72.59
CA ARG A 132 -15.65 106.22 -71.75
C ARG A 132 -16.34 104.97 -72.30
N TRP A 133 -15.80 103.80 -71.95
CA TRP A 133 -16.49 102.51 -72.03
C TRP A 133 -17.07 102.17 -70.67
N THR A 134 -18.35 101.79 -70.61
CA THR A 134 -18.98 101.28 -69.39
C THR A 134 -19.06 99.75 -69.47
N GLU A 135 -18.34 99.06 -68.60
CA GLU A 135 -18.49 97.60 -68.42
C GLU A 135 -19.75 97.35 -67.57
N ARG A 136 -20.89 97.12 -68.22
CA ARG A 136 -22.18 96.86 -67.56
C ARG A 136 -22.68 95.49 -68.00
N PRO A 137 -22.82 94.53 -67.09
CA PRO A 137 -23.24 93.19 -67.48
C PRO A 137 -24.67 93.19 -68.02
N ASP A 138 -24.92 92.33 -69.00
CA ASP A 138 -26.26 92.06 -69.52
C ASP A 138 -26.85 90.89 -68.73
N VAL A 139 -27.93 91.17 -68.00
CA VAL A 139 -28.69 90.16 -67.26
C VAL A 139 -29.90 89.81 -68.10
N GLY A 140 -29.92 88.57 -68.59
CA GLY A 140 -30.89 88.12 -69.58
C GLY A 140 -31.70 86.92 -69.11
N ALA A 141 -32.79 86.68 -69.84
CA ALA A 141 -33.58 85.47 -69.75
C ALA A 141 -33.70 84.84 -71.14
N SER A 142 -33.56 83.52 -71.21
CA SER A 142 -33.67 82.74 -72.45
C SER A 142 -34.36 81.41 -72.17
N ASP A 143 -35.24 80.95 -73.05
CA ASP A 143 -35.82 79.59 -72.98
C ASP A 143 -34.87 78.51 -73.52
N THR A 144 -33.72 78.92 -74.06
CA THR A 144 -32.66 78.05 -74.54
C THR A 144 -31.48 78.10 -73.58
N ALA A 145 -31.02 76.93 -73.14
CA ALA A 145 -29.83 76.80 -72.31
C ALA A 145 -28.59 77.34 -73.05
N PRO A 146 -27.70 78.09 -72.39
CA PRO A 146 -26.41 78.43 -72.98
C PRO A 146 -25.65 77.18 -73.42
N THR A 147 -25.00 77.25 -74.58
CA THR A 147 -24.10 76.18 -75.02
C THR A 147 -22.91 76.09 -74.08
N ALA A 148 -22.25 74.93 -74.02
CA ALA A 148 -21.12 74.73 -73.12
C ALA A 148 -20.00 75.77 -73.30
N ASP A 149 -19.85 76.35 -74.49
CA ASP A 149 -18.83 77.34 -74.84
C ASP A 149 -19.32 78.80 -74.77
N ALA A 150 -20.57 79.04 -74.38
CA ALA A 150 -21.10 80.39 -74.18
C ALA A 150 -20.42 81.07 -72.96
N PRO A 151 -20.17 82.39 -73.01
CA PRO A 151 -19.67 83.14 -71.86
C PRO A 151 -20.74 83.37 -70.78
N ASP A 152 -22.01 83.12 -71.08
CA ASP A 152 -23.13 83.27 -70.17
C ASP A 152 -22.98 82.42 -68.91
N VAL A 153 -23.03 83.06 -67.75
CA VAL A 153 -23.07 82.37 -66.45
C VAL A 153 -24.53 82.16 -66.06
N VAL A 154 -24.94 80.89 -65.95
CA VAL A 154 -26.30 80.53 -65.52
C VAL A 154 -26.45 80.77 -64.02
N LEU A 155 -27.42 81.62 -63.65
CA LEU A 155 -27.69 81.99 -62.26
C LEU A 155 -28.86 81.20 -61.66
N ALA A 156 -29.86 80.87 -62.49
CA ALA A 156 -30.95 79.98 -62.10
C ALA A 156 -31.67 79.43 -63.35
N VAL A 157 -32.42 78.35 -63.16
CA VAL A 157 -33.48 77.94 -64.08
C VAL A 157 -34.82 78.23 -63.43
N VAL A 158 -35.61 79.10 -64.04
CA VAL A 158 -36.93 79.48 -63.59
C VAL A 158 -37.96 78.71 -64.40
N THR A 159 -38.89 78.03 -63.72
CA THR A 159 -40.00 77.33 -64.39
C THR A 159 -41.27 78.16 -64.27
N LEU A 160 -41.90 78.48 -65.39
CA LEU A 160 -43.18 79.19 -65.41
C LEU A 160 -44.36 78.20 -65.28
N GLY A 161 -45.35 78.53 -64.45
CA GLY A 161 -46.60 77.79 -64.32
C GLY A 161 -47.52 77.97 -65.53
N ASN A 162 -48.63 77.24 -65.54
CA ASN A 162 -49.64 77.33 -66.61
C ASN A 162 -50.33 78.71 -66.68
N ASP A 163 -50.32 79.44 -65.58
CA ASP A 163 -50.80 80.82 -65.41
C ASP A 163 -49.72 81.87 -65.72
N LYS A 164 -48.55 81.43 -66.21
CA LYS A 164 -47.33 82.22 -66.42
C LYS A 164 -46.72 82.83 -65.14
N ALA A 165 -47.18 82.46 -63.95
CA ALA A 165 -46.51 82.85 -62.71
C ALA A 165 -45.22 82.03 -62.52
N ILE A 166 -44.28 82.51 -61.69
CA ILE A 166 -43.05 81.77 -61.38
C ILE A 166 -43.39 80.61 -60.44
N ALA A 167 -43.26 79.36 -60.92
CA ALA A 167 -43.57 78.16 -60.15
C ALA A 167 -42.36 77.68 -59.32
N GLN A 168 -41.14 77.80 -59.86
CA GLN A 168 -39.92 77.39 -59.19
C GLN A 168 -38.72 78.20 -59.69
N VAL A 169 -37.79 78.52 -58.77
CA VAL A 169 -36.45 79.03 -59.08
C VAL A 169 -35.44 77.98 -58.63
N ASP A 170 -34.86 77.25 -59.58
CA ASP A 170 -33.80 76.27 -59.31
C ASP A 170 -32.43 76.96 -59.35
N ARG A 171 -31.76 76.99 -58.20
CA ARG A 171 -30.42 77.57 -58.01
C ARG A 171 -29.33 76.49 -57.90
N SER A 172 -29.67 75.20 -57.91
CA SER A 172 -28.69 74.11 -57.83
C SER A 172 -27.83 73.97 -59.09
N VAL A 173 -28.32 74.54 -60.19
CA VAL A 173 -27.62 74.65 -61.49
C VAL A 173 -26.45 75.64 -61.46
N ARG A 174 -26.31 76.43 -60.39
CA ARG A 174 -25.25 77.43 -60.26
C ARG A 174 -23.90 76.75 -60.17
N ARG A 175 -22.99 77.19 -61.03
CA ARG A 175 -21.58 76.84 -60.95
C ARG A 175 -20.85 77.88 -60.13
N TYR A 176 -20.17 77.47 -59.07
CA TYR A 176 -19.28 78.34 -58.30
C TYR A 176 -17.87 78.36 -58.91
N ALA A 177 -17.27 79.54 -58.94
CA ALA A 177 -15.86 79.70 -59.27
C ALA A 177 -15.00 79.15 -58.11
N GLY A 178 -13.89 78.50 -58.44
CA GLY A 178 -12.92 77.96 -57.50
C GLY A 178 -11.50 78.29 -57.95
N SER A 179 -10.49 78.01 -57.11
CA SER A 179 -9.10 78.29 -57.45
C SER A 179 -8.44 77.13 -58.21
N ARG A 180 -7.57 77.47 -59.16
CA ARG A 180 -6.64 76.59 -59.86
C ARG A 180 -5.22 76.89 -59.39
N ILE A 181 -4.55 75.90 -58.82
CA ILE A 181 -3.14 75.99 -58.41
C ILE A 181 -2.36 74.96 -59.25
N GLY A 182 -1.26 75.41 -59.87
CA GLY A 182 -0.61 74.76 -61.03
C GLY A 182 -0.39 73.25 -60.96
N SER A 183 -0.50 72.60 -62.12
CA SER A 183 -0.27 71.17 -62.37
C SER A 183 1.07 70.96 -63.10
N SER A 184 1.77 69.86 -62.78
CA SER A 184 2.83 69.34 -63.65
C SER A 184 2.22 68.70 -64.90
N ASP A 185 2.99 68.58 -65.99
CA ASP A 185 2.55 68.31 -67.39
C ASP A 185 1.78 66.98 -67.65
N GLY A 186 1.31 66.27 -66.63
CA GLY A 186 0.62 64.99 -66.72
C GLY A 186 -0.91 65.00 -66.50
N GLY A 187 -1.56 66.15 -66.36
CA GLY A 187 -3.02 66.22 -66.19
C GLY A 187 -3.51 65.84 -64.78
N LYS A 188 -2.73 66.16 -63.74
CA LYS A 188 -3.07 65.94 -62.33
C LYS A 188 -3.37 67.27 -61.66
N GLU A 189 -4.63 67.69 -61.66
CA GLU A 189 -5.06 68.91 -60.98
C GLU A 189 -5.26 68.66 -59.48
N PHE A 190 -4.50 69.37 -58.63
CA PHE A 190 -4.88 69.56 -57.22
C PHE A 190 -5.99 70.62 -57.19
N GLY A 191 -7.24 70.18 -57.29
CA GLY A 191 -8.42 71.03 -57.16
C GLY A 191 -9.00 70.93 -55.76
N ILE A 192 -9.25 72.08 -55.13
CA ILE A 192 -10.17 72.18 -53.99
C ILE A 192 -11.47 72.73 -54.55
N TYR A 193 -12.51 71.90 -54.60
CA TYR A 193 -13.85 72.36 -54.96
C TYR A 193 -14.90 71.73 -54.05
N ALA A 194 -15.98 72.48 -53.84
CA ALA A 194 -17.22 71.95 -53.30
C ALA A 194 -18.06 71.43 -54.47
N ASP A 195 -18.55 70.21 -54.38
CA ASP A 195 -19.56 69.73 -55.34
C ASP A 195 -20.94 70.38 -55.08
N THR A 196 -21.91 70.09 -55.94
CA THR A 196 -23.28 70.62 -55.82
C THR A 196 -24.01 70.17 -54.55
N ALA A 197 -23.50 69.18 -53.83
CA ALA A 197 -24.00 68.71 -52.54
C ALA A 197 -23.21 69.27 -51.33
N GLY A 198 -22.18 70.08 -51.58
CA GLY A 198 -21.36 70.73 -50.56
C GLY A 198 -20.22 69.88 -49.99
N ALA A 199 -19.88 68.73 -50.61
CA ALA A 199 -18.75 67.92 -50.18
C ALA A 199 -17.42 68.50 -50.70
N TRP A 200 -16.38 68.44 -49.86
CA TRP A 200 -15.04 68.92 -50.21
C TRP A 200 -14.18 67.77 -50.70
N HIS A 201 -13.58 67.95 -51.87
CA HIS A 201 -12.76 66.93 -52.53
C HIS A 201 -11.29 67.39 -52.65
N PHE A 202 -10.35 66.48 -52.41
CA PHE A 202 -8.89 66.72 -52.55
C PHE A 202 -8.27 65.66 -53.48
N PHE A 203 -7.84 66.05 -54.68
CA PHE A 203 -7.38 65.10 -55.71
C PHE A 203 -5.85 65.04 -55.91
N ASP A 204 -5.34 63.82 -56.12
CA ASP A 204 -4.19 63.53 -56.99
C ASP A 204 -4.57 62.43 -58.00
N GLY A 205 -4.96 62.87 -59.21
CA GLY A 205 -4.59 62.25 -60.49
C GLY A 205 -5.34 61.02 -61.01
N GLY A 206 -6.03 61.19 -62.15
CA GLY A 206 -6.24 60.15 -63.18
C GLY A 206 -7.44 59.21 -62.97
N THR A 207 -8.45 59.33 -63.83
CA THR A 207 -9.60 58.41 -63.98
C THR A 207 -10.33 58.01 -62.69
N GLY A 208 -11.00 58.98 -62.07
CA GLY A 208 -12.33 58.74 -61.47
C GLY A 208 -12.43 58.12 -60.08
N ALA A 209 -11.40 58.20 -59.21
CA ALA A 209 -11.56 57.85 -57.80
C ALA A 209 -10.94 58.90 -56.87
N ASP A 210 -11.78 59.55 -56.05
CA ASP A 210 -11.36 60.45 -54.98
C ASP A 210 -10.48 59.68 -53.98
N ARG A 211 -9.25 60.17 -53.73
CA ARG A 211 -8.34 59.57 -52.73
C ARG A 211 -8.69 60.00 -51.31
N LEU A 212 -9.30 61.18 -51.15
CA LEU A 212 -9.78 61.72 -49.89
C LEU A 212 -11.09 62.50 -50.09
N THR A 213 -12.19 62.01 -49.53
CA THR A 213 -13.49 62.70 -49.53
C THR A 213 -13.95 62.94 -48.10
N VAL A 214 -14.46 64.13 -47.82
CA VAL A 214 -15.30 64.38 -46.64
C VAL A 214 -16.73 64.54 -47.13
N ASP A 215 -17.58 63.56 -46.82
CA ASP A 215 -18.99 63.61 -47.23
C ASP A 215 -19.79 64.64 -46.44
N SER A 216 -21.05 64.86 -46.83
CA SER A 216 -21.96 65.80 -46.17
C SER A 216 -22.32 65.42 -44.72
N LYS A 217 -21.94 64.23 -44.25
CA LYS A 217 -22.09 63.76 -42.86
C LYS A 217 -20.79 63.89 -42.06
N GLY A 218 -19.70 64.34 -42.68
CA GLY A 218 -18.37 64.47 -42.05
C GLY A 218 -17.58 63.16 -42.04
N THR A 219 -17.97 62.15 -42.81
CA THR A 219 -17.20 60.91 -42.94
C THR A 219 -15.94 61.17 -43.75
N LEU A 220 -14.77 60.94 -43.16
CA LEU A 220 -13.52 60.91 -43.89
C LEU A 220 -13.37 59.55 -44.58
N LYS A 221 -13.35 59.53 -45.92
CA LYS A 221 -13.10 58.33 -46.72
C LYS A 221 -11.76 58.43 -47.43
N ILE A 222 -10.92 57.40 -47.26
CA ILE A 222 -9.68 57.21 -48.02
C ILE A 222 -9.89 56.02 -48.96
N THR A 223 -9.77 56.24 -50.28
CA THR A 223 -9.95 55.17 -51.27
C THR A 223 -8.58 54.69 -51.76
N SER A 224 -8.31 53.39 -51.62
CA SER A 224 -7.07 52.74 -52.10
C SER A 224 -5.77 53.37 -51.55
N GLY A 225 -5.81 53.86 -50.31
CA GLY A 225 -4.67 54.45 -49.61
C GLY A 225 -4.72 54.18 -48.10
N ASP A 226 -3.58 54.41 -47.44
CA ASP A 226 -3.42 54.18 -46.00
C ASP A 226 -3.72 55.45 -45.19
N LEU A 227 -4.19 55.29 -43.95
CA LEU A 227 -4.24 56.36 -42.96
C LEU A 227 -2.92 56.37 -42.16
N GLN A 228 -2.01 57.28 -42.50
CA GLN A 228 -0.75 57.45 -41.79
C GLN A 228 -0.87 58.52 -40.69
N LEU A 229 -0.36 58.21 -39.49
CA LEU A 229 -0.24 59.15 -38.38
C LEU A 229 1.23 59.38 -38.06
N ASP A 230 1.63 60.63 -37.90
CA ASP A 230 2.97 60.96 -37.43
C ASP A 230 3.16 60.62 -35.95
N ALA A 231 4.42 60.58 -35.49
CA ALA A 231 4.75 60.31 -34.11
C ALA A 231 3.99 61.24 -33.14
N GLY A 232 3.36 60.66 -32.12
CA GLY A 232 2.60 61.39 -31.10
C GLY A 232 1.20 61.84 -31.52
N ARG A 233 0.63 61.31 -32.61
CA ARG A 233 -0.75 61.56 -33.04
C ARG A 233 -1.68 60.39 -32.66
N GLU A 234 -2.96 60.70 -32.47
CA GLU A 234 -3.98 59.76 -31.98
C GLU A 234 -5.24 59.81 -32.87
N ILE A 235 -5.98 58.70 -32.92
CA ILE A 235 -7.35 58.65 -33.45
C ILE A 235 -8.30 58.57 -32.26
N PHE A 236 -9.15 59.59 -32.09
CA PHE A 236 -10.13 59.64 -31.01
C PHE A 236 -11.45 58.99 -31.42
N PHE A 237 -11.89 58.01 -30.63
CA PHE A 237 -13.21 57.41 -30.75
C PHE A 237 -14.15 57.95 -29.66
N LYS A 238 -15.36 58.36 -30.05
CA LYS A 238 -16.46 58.55 -29.09
C LYS A 238 -16.93 57.20 -28.57
N ASP A 239 -17.78 57.22 -27.54
CA ASP A 239 -18.40 55.98 -27.05
C ASP A 239 -19.14 55.25 -28.18
N SER A 240 -18.98 53.93 -28.22
CA SER A 240 -19.42 53.07 -29.32
C SER A 240 -18.76 53.32 -30.69
N GLY A 241 -17.67 54.08 -30.74
CA GLY A 241 -16.81 54.14 -31.92
C GLY A 241 -16.25 52.75 -32.26
N GLN A 242 -16.01 52.49 -33.55
CA GLN A 242 -15.60 51.16 -34.03
C GLN A 242 -14.59 51.25 -35.16
N ILE A 243 -13.74 50.23 -35.26
CA ILE A 243 -12.99 49.88 -36.48
C ILE A 243 -13.63 48.58 -36.97
N ARG A 244 -14.12 48.53 -38.21
CA ARG A 244 -14.84 47.34 -38.71
C ARG A 244 -14.56 47.06 -40.18
N SER A 245 -14.71 45.81 -40.57
CA SER A 245 -14.78 45.37 -41.96
C SER A 245 -16.10 45.80 -42.62
N GLY A 246 -16.13 45.82 -43.95
CA GLY A 246 -17.32 46.22 -44.72
C GLY A 246 -18.50 45.25 -44.63
N ASP A 247 -18.25 44.01 -44.20
CA ASP A 247 -19.25 42.95 -44.02
C ASP A 247 -19.78 42.82 -42.58
N ASP A 248 -19.34 43.69 -41.67
CA ASP A 248 -19.72 43.70 -40.24
C ASP A 248 -19.27 42.50 -39.38
N ASN A 249 -18.51 41.56 -39.95
CA ASN A 249 -18.07 40.35 -39.26
C ASN A 249 -16.83 40.55 -38.37
N HIS A 250 -15.99 41.53 -38.70
CA HIS A 250 -14.71 41.79 -38.04
C HIS A 250 -14.72 43.20 -37.47
N ARG A 251 -14.57 43.36 -36.15
CA ARG A 251 -14.63 44.70 -35.54
C ARG A 251 -13.98 44.82 -34.17
N ILE A 252 -13.44 46.01 -33.94
CA ILE A 252 -12.97 46.51 -32.65
C ILE A 252 -13.95 47.58 -32.17
N LEU A 253 -14.58 47.38 -31.02
CA LEU A 253 -15.54 48.33 -30.43
C LEU A 253 -14.94 49.01 -29.20
N PHE A 254 -15.06 50.34 -29.17
CA PHE A 254 -14.68 51.17 -28.03
C PHE A 254 -15.94 51.53 -27.22
N ARG A 255 -16.26 50.75 -26.18
CA ARG A 255 -17.44 50.97 -25.32
C ARG A 255 -17.00 51.53 -23.97
N ARG A 256 -16.80 52.84 -23.96
CA ARG A 256 -16.32 53.60 -22.80
C ARG A 256 -17.33 53.57 -21.65
N SER A 257 -18.62 53.70 -21.92
CA SER A 257 -19.66 53.65 -20.88
C SER A 257 -19.72 52.30 -20.15
N ASP A 258 -19.41 51.20 -20.85
CA ASP A 258 -19.36 49.84 -20.31
C ASP A 258 -17.98 49.45 -19.72
N ASN A 259 -16.96 50.29 -19.86
CA ASN A 259 -15.54 49.96 -19.61
C ASN A 259 -15.05 48.71 -20.40
N LYS A 260 -15.44 48.59 -21.68
CA LYS A 260 -15.08 47.42 -22.52
C LYS A 260 -14.41 47.85 -23.82
N LEU A 261 -13.24 47.26 -24.08
CA LEU A 261 -12.72 47.07 -25.43
C LEU A 261 -13.14 45.69 -25.89
N GLU A 262 -13.77 45.59 -27.06
CA GLU A 262 -14.26 44.32 -27.57
C GLU A 262 -13.72 44.05 -28.97
N LEU A 263 -13.11 42.88 -29.15
CA LEU A 263 -12.74 42.31 -30.43
C LEU A 263 -13.84 41.30 -30.78
N ARG A 264 -14.61 41.56 -31.85
CA ARG A 264 -15.64 40.62 -32.33
C ARG A 264 -15.25 40.10 -33.68
N GLU A 265 -15.23 38.78 -33.77
CA GLU A 265 -14.86 38.04 -34.96
C GLU A 265 -15.84 36.90 -35.21
N TRP A 266 -16.17 36.66 -36.48
CA TRP A 266 -16.86 35.44 -36.91
C TRP A 266 -15.89 34.24 -36.97
N GLY A 267 -14.64 34.52 -37.33
CA GLY A 267 -13.54 33.55 -37.37
C GLY A 267 -12.76 33.52 -36.05
N ASP A 268 -11.44 33.41 -36.19
CA ASP A 268 -10.55 33.34 -35.04
C ASP A 268 -9.98 34.73 -34.69
N ILE A 269 -9.73 34.98 -33.40
CA ILE A 269 -8.93 36.12 -32.94
C ILE A 269 -7.50 35.64 -32.71
N VAL A 270 -6.55 36.20 -33.47
CA VAL A 270 -5.13 35.83 -33.40
C VAL A 270 -4.29 36.97 -32.84
N PHE A 271 -3.48 36.67 -31.81
CA PHE A 271 -2.39 37.52 -31.37
C PHE A 271 -1.04 36.95 -31.86
N SER A 272 -0.40 37.68 -32.76
CA SER A 272 0.85 37.28 -33.43
C SER A 272 2.01 38.26 -33.17
N PRO A 273 2.58 38.26 -31.96
CA PRO A 273 3.74 39.08 -31.66
C PRO A 273 4.98 38.60 -32.43
N GLY A 274 5.85 39.54 -32.81
CA GLY A 274 7.17 39.24 -33.37
C GLY A 274 7.18 38.63 -34.78
N ALA A 275 6.19 38.95 -35.62
CA ALA A 275 6.14 38.48 -37.01
C ALA A 275 7.37 38.94 -37.81
N THR A 276 8.33 38.03 -38.03
CA THR A 276 9.43 38.24 -38.97
C THR A 276 8.96 37.85 -40.37
N ALA A 277 9.03 38.77 -41.33
CA ALA A 277 8.62 38.57 -42.73
C ALA A 277 7.11 38.36 -42.98
N ALA A 278 6.25 39.04 -42.22
CA ALA A 278 4.79 39.12 -42.44
C ALA A 278 4.00 37.80 -42.26
N THR A 279 4.61 36.77 -41.66
CA THR A 279 3.92 35.52 -41.33
C THR A 279 3.31 35.56 -39.93
N GLU A 280 2.08 35.08 -39.80
CA GLU A 280 1.38 34.90 -38.52
C GLU A 280 2.14 33.95 -37.60
N THR A 281 2.31 34.32 -36.32
CA THR A 281 2.97 33.48 -35.30
C THR A 281 1.97 32.73 -34.41
N ALA A 282 0.69 33.13 -34.43
CA ALA A 282 -0.43 32.51 -33.72
C ALA A 282 -0.11 32.13 -32.27
N LYS A 283 0.53 33.04 -31.52
CA LYS A 283 0.98 32.73 -30.15
C LYS A 283 -0.16 32.61 -29.16
N VAL A 284 -1.21 33.42 -29.32
CA VAL A 284 -2.49 33.20 -28.65
C VAL A 284 -3.58 33.24 -29.70
N LEU A 285 -4.36 32.17 -29.76
CA LEU A 285 -5.50 32.01 -30.65
C LEU A 285 -6.76 31.86 -29.80
N MET A 286 -7.81 32.62 -30.09
CA MET A 286 -9.17 32.26 -29.68
C MET A 286 -9.90 31.78 -30.92
N SER A 287 -10.23 30.49 -30.98
CA SER A 287 -10.92 29.91 -32.13
C SER A 287 -12.36 30.41 -32.22
N SER A 288 -12.96 30.28 -33.40
CA SER A 288 -14.40 30.50 -33.64
C SER A 288 -15.31 29.62 -32.76
N SER A 289 -14.81 28.51 -32.23
CA SER A 289 -15.52 27.68 -31.25
C SER A 289 -15.39 28.16 -29.79
N GLY A 290 -14.59 29.20 -29.53
CA GLY A 290 -14.35 29.77 -28.20
C GLY A 290 -13.20 29.14 -27.41
N ASN A 291 -12.45 28.21 -28.00
CA ASN A 291 -11.29 27.59 -27.35
C ASN A 291 -10.05 28.49 -27.47
N VAL A 292 -9.22 28.52 -26.43
CA VAL A 292 -7.97 29.29 -26.41
C VAL A 292 -6.77 28.37 -26.67
N GLY A 293 -6.01 28.66 -27.72
CA GLY A 293 -4.71 28.04 -28.00
C GLY A 293 -3.55 28.95 -27.57
N ILE A 294 -2.58 28.42 -26.83
CA ILE A 294 -1.32 29.11 -26.53
C ILE A 294 -0.17 28.36 -27.22
N GLY A 295 0.39 28.97 -28.25
CA GLY A 295 1.44 28.39 -29.10
C GLY A 295 0.94 27.27 -30.03
N THR A 296 -0.38 27.11 -30.19
CA THR A 296 -0.98 26.13 -31.10
C THR A 296 -2.16 26.74 -31.86
N PRO A 297 -2.27 26.53 -33.18
CA PRO A 297 -3.36 27.05 -33.99
C PRO A 297 -4.61 26.15 -34.00
N THR A 298 -4.57 24.97 -33.36
CA THR A 298 -5.68 24.00 -33.41
C THR A 298 -6.11 23.58 -32.00
N PRO A 299 -6.71 24.47 -31.19
CA PRO A 299 -7.11 24.15 -29.82
C PRO A 299 -8.33 23.21 -29.80
N GLY A 300 -8.11 21.95 -29.42
CA GLY A 300 -9.16 20.94 -29.29
C GLY A 300 -9.95 21.01 -27.97
N PHE A 301 -9.41 21.72 -26.96
CA PHE A 301 -10.02 21.91 -25.64
C PHE A 301 -10.11 23.40 -25.30
N PRO A 302 -10.95 23.81 -24.32
CA PRO A 302 -11.14 25.22 -23.95
C PRO A 302 -9.85 26.01 -23.69
N LEU A 303 -8.80 25.36 -23.18
CA LEU A 303 -7.43 25.86 -23.17
C LEU A 303 -6.49 24.76 -23.64
N THR A 304 -5.75 25.00 -24.73
CA THR A 304 -4.82 24.05 -25.33
C THR A 304 -3.44 24.69 -25.47
N PHE A 305 -2.38 23.95 -25.13
CA PHE A 305 -1.00 24.35 -25.36
C PHE A 305 -0.39 23.55 -26.52
N ALA A 306 0.71 24.01 -27.09
CA ALA A 306 1.45 23.25 -28.11
C ALA A 306 1.86 21.84 -27.62
N ASP A 307 1.88 20.87 -28.53
CA ASP A 307 2.29 19.47 -28.30
C ASP A 307 3.82 19.30 -28.16
N ALA A 308 4.48 20.26 -27.52
CA ALA A 308 5.88 20.19 -27.13
C ALA A 308 6.03 19.65 -25.70
N MET A 309 7.16 19.03 -25.37
CA MET A 309 7.45 18.63 -23.98
C MET A 309 7.95 19.82 -23.16
N GLY A 310 7.91 19.70 -21.83
CA GLY A 310 8.35 20.73 -20.89
C GLY A 310 7.20 21.40 -20.13
N ASP A 311 7.52 22.53 -19.51
CA ASP A 311 6.59 23.29 -18.66
C ASP A 311 5.46 23.90 -19.50
N LYS A 312 4.23 23.80 -18.97
CA LYS A 312 3.02 24.36 -19.58
C LYS A 312 2.52 25.58 -18.83
N ILE A 313 2.50 25.52 -17.51
CA ILE A 313 2.02 26.58 -16.64
C ILE A 313 3.01 26.74 -15.49
N SER A 314 3.64 27.92 -15.40
CA SER A 314 4.38 28.34 -14.20
C SER A 314 3.43 29.06 -13.24
N LEU A 315 3.36 28.58 -12.00
CA LEU A 315 2.65 29.21 -10.89
C LEU A 315 3.56 30.15 -10.10
N TRP A 316 4.87 29.87 -10.06
CA TRP A 316 5.88 30.73 -9.45
C TRP A 316 7.27 30.46 -10.06
N GLY A 317 8.03 31.53 -10.30
CA GLY A 317 9.31 31.48 -11.03
C GLY A 317 9.13 31.90 -12.50
N GLN A 318 9.85 32.95 -12.92
CA GLN A 318 9.64 33.57 -14.24
C GLN A 318 10.50 32.94 -15.35
N SER A 319 11.64 32.35 -15.00
CA SER A 319 12.56 31.70 -15.94
C SER A 319 13.39 30.65 -15.23
N GLY A 320 13.60 29.49 -15.86
CA GLY A 320 14.31 28.37 -15.25
C GLY A 320 13.41 27.55 -14.33
N ASN A 321 13.94 27.13 -13.18
CA ASN A 321 13.20 26.31 -12.22
C ASN A 321 11.96 27.04 -11.69
N SER A 322 10.84 26.32 -11.59
CA SER A 322 9.53 26.89 -11.26
C SER A 322 8.67 25.93 -10.44
N TYR A 323 7.64 26.48 -9.79
CA TYR A 323 6.49 25.71 -9.32
C TYR A 323 5.49 25.67 -10.46
N GLY A 324 5.07 24.48 -10.91
CA GLY A 324 4.30 24.43 -12.13
C GLY A 324 3.73 23.07 -12.51
N PHE A 325 3.13 23.09 -13.70
CA PHE A 325 2.63 21.93 -14.41
C PHE A 325 3.42 21.74 -15.69
N GLY A 326 3.94 20.53 -15.88
CA GLY A 326 4.76 20.16 -17.04
C GLY A 326 4.38 18.80 -17.60
N VAL A 327 4.85 18.52 -18.81
CA VAL A 327 4.65 17.22 -19.47
C VAL A 327 5.98 16.71 -20.02
N GLN A 328 6.30 15.46 -19.70
CA GLN A 328 7.42 14.71 -20.24
C GLN A 328 6.92 13.40 -20.87
N SER A 329 7.83 12.58 -21.40
CA SER A 329 7.44 11.37 -22.14
C SER A 329 6.74 10.43 -21.18
N SER A 330 5.46 10.15 -21.43
CA SER A 330 4.61 9.33 -20.56
C SER A 330 4.52 9.83 -19.10
N LEU A 331 4.72 11.14 -18.85
CA LEU A 331 4.72 11.71 -17.49
C LEU A 331 4.03 13.07 -17.44
N LEU A 332 2.96 13.19 -16.65
CA LEU A 332 2.41 14.46 -16.18
C LEU A 332 3.18 14.89 -14.92
N GLN A 333 3.60 16.14 -14.87
CA GLN A 333 4.38 16.67 -13.75
C GLN A 333 3.58 17.73 -13.00
N ILE A 334 3.53 17.58 -11.68
CA ILE A 334 3.30 18.66 -10.72
C ILE A 334 4.64 18.78 -9.99
N HIS A 335 5.31 19.92 -10.10
CA HIS A 335 6.68 20.06 -9.60
C HIS A 335 6.90 21.40 -8.89
N THR A 336 7.99 21.42 -8.14
CA THR A 336 8.52 22.59 -7.46
C THR A 336 9.88 22.96 -8.06
N ASP A 337 10.48 24.04 -7.56
CA ASP A 337 11.72 24.59 -8.12
C ASP A 337 12.99 23.80 -7.77
N THR A 338 13.01 23.09 -6.62
CA THR A 338 14.19 22.38 -6.12
C THR A 338 13.85 21.09 -5.38
N ALA A 339 14.81 20.17 -5.27
CA ALA A 339 14.64 18.88 -4.59
C ALA A 339 14.39 18.98 -3.06
N GLY A 340 14.51 20.17 -2.46
CA GLY A 340 14.25 20.38 -1.03
C GLY A 340 12.82 20.80 -0.70
N THR A 341 11.98 21.02 -1.71
CA THR A 341 10.66 21.64 -1.57
C THR A 341 9.54 20.61 -1.73
N ASP A 342 8.44 20.85 -1.01
CA ASP A 342 7.38 19.87 -0.82
C ASP A 342 6.16 20.20 -1.69
N ILE A 343 5.44 19.16 -2.09
CA ILE A 343 4.10 19.28 -2.70
C ILE A 343 3.09 18.79 -1.67
N ALA A 344 2.12 19.64 -1.33
CA ALA A 344 1.06 19.30 -0.39
C ALA A 344 -0.31 19.35 -1.07
N PHE A 345 -1.19 18.41 -0.69
CA PHE A 345 -2.58 18.34 -1.06
C PHE A 345 -3.44 18.52 0.19
N GLY A 346 -4.54 19.25 0.07
CA GLY A 346 -5.32 19.72 1.20
C GLY A 346 -6.37 20.74 0.80
N TYR A 347 -6.92 21.47 1.78
CA TYR A 347 -8.00 22.43 1.58
C TYR A 347 -7.82 23.70 2.44
N GLY A 348 -8.58 24.75 2.14
CA GLY A 348 -8.46 26.07 2.77
C GLY A 348 -7.80 27.10 1.86
N SER A 349 -7.22 28.15 2.44
CA SER A 349 -6.44 29.16 1.71
C SER A 349 -4.94 28.94 1.91
N SER A 350 -4.07 29.49 1.05
CA SER A 350 -2.62 29.31 1.20
C SER A 350 -2.07 29.80 2.54
N GLY A 351 -2.69 30.83 3.15
CA GLY A 351 -2.34 31.32 4.49
C GLY A 351 -2.90 30.49 5.64
N SER A 352 -3.80 29.54 5.37
CA SER A 352 -4.48 28.69 6.37
C SER A 352 -4.80 27.31 5.77
N PHE A 353 -3.78 26.66 5.19
CA PHE A 353 -3.94 25.40 4.47
C PHE A 353 -3.99 24.22 5.43
N THR A 354 -5.04 23.42 5.32
CA THR A 354 -5.16 22.14 6.03
C THR A 354 -4.65 21.03 5.13
N GLU A 355 -3.48 20.51 5.44
CA GLU A 355 -2.83 19.44 4.71
C GLU A 355 -3.45 18.08 5.00
N THR A 356 -3.77 17.33 3.95
CA THR A 356 -4.23 15.94 4.03
C THR A 356 -3.19 14.95 3.50
N MET A 357 -2.32 15.38 2.59
CA MET A 357 -1.21 14.59 2.07
C MET A 357 -0.05 15.50 1.70
N ARG A 358 1.18 15.01 1.86
CA ARG A 358 2.39 15.69 1.39
C ARG A 358 3.38 14.72 0.80
N VAL A 359 3.98 15.13 -0.32
CA VAL A 359 5.17 14.54 -0.89
C VAL A 359 6.32 15.50 -0.62
N LYS A 360 7.26 15.09 0.22
CA LYS A 360 8.43 15.91 0.54
C LYS A 360 9.42 15.90 -0.62
N GLY A 361 10.22 16.95 -0.74
CA GLY A 361 11.25 17.03 -1.79
C GLY A 361 12.26 15.85 -1.75
N ASN A 362 12.47 15.25 -0.57
CA ASN A 362 13.30 14.06 -0.38
C ASN A 362 12.61 12.72 -0.74
N GLY A 363 11.40 12.77 -1.32
CA GLY A 363 10.61 11.63 -1.79
C GLY A 363 9.78 10.92 -0.73
N ASN A 364 9.73 11.42 0.51
CA ASN A 364 8.91 10.81 1.56
C ASN A 364 7.45 11.28 1.46
N VAL A 365 6.50 10.36 1.64
CA VAL A 365 5.07 10.62 1.52
C VAL A 365 4.37 10.52 2.86
N GLY A 366 3.57 11.53 3.20
CA GLY A 366 2.76 11.59 4.41
C GLY A 366 1.29 11.70 4.07
N ILE A 367 0.46 10.93 4.78
CA ILE A 367 -1.00 10.97 4.64
C ILE A 367 -1.59 11.20 6.03
N GLY A 368 -2.26 12.33 6.22
CA GLY A 368 -2.83 12.76 7.51
C GLY A 368 -1.80 13.18 8.57
N ARG A 369 -0.49 13.19 8.25
CA ARG A 369 0.58 13.79 9.07
C ARG A 369 1.85 14.07 8.26
N ASN A 370 2.77 14.84 8.84
CA ASN A 370 4.08 15.14 8.25
C ASN A 370 5.09 13.99 8.46
N PRO A 371 5.78 13.56 7.39
CA PRO A 371 7.05 12.86 7.32
C PRO A 371 7.92 12.67 8.55
N GLY A 372 7.70 11.72 9.47
CA GLY A 372 8.61 11.51 10.61
C GLY A 372 9.99 10.92 10.25
N GLY A 373 10.41 10.96 8.97
CA GLY A 373 11.59 10.28 8.44
C GLY A 373 11.28 8.98 7.68
N ALA A 374 10.08 8.43 7.83
CA ALA A 374 9.61 7.26 7.08
C ALA A 374 9.35 7.58 5.60
N LYS A 375 9.54 6.59 4.71
CA LYS A 375 9.27 6.72 3.27
C LYS A 375 7.78 6.88 2.97
N LEU A 376 6.92 6.14 3.66
CA LEU A 376 5.47 6.31 3.65
C LEU A 376 4.98 6.36 5.10
N ASP A 377 4.21 7.39 5.44
CA ASP A 377 3.77 7.67 6.79
C ASP A 377 2.29 8.03 6.86
N VAL A 378 1.46 7.11 7.36
CA VAL A 378 -0.01 7.27 7.36
C VAL A 378 -0.53 7.41 8.79
N ASN A 379 -1.23 8.50 9.07
CA ASN A 379 -2.00 8.68 10.30
C ASN A 379 -3.44 8.18 10.09
N GLY A 380 -3.67 6.89 10.28
CA GLY A 380 -4.98 6.26 10.08
C GLY A 380 -4.89 4.81 9.61
N ALA A 381 -6.04 4.23 9.28
CA ALA A 381 -6.10 2.88 8.71
C ALA A 381 -5.75 2.89 7.21
N VAL A 382 -4.95 1.92 6.78
CA VAL A 382 -4.64 1.68 5.37
C VAL A 382 -5.36 0.41 4.92
N TRP A 383 -6.29 0.54 3.96
CA TRP A 383 -6.95 -0.60 3.33
C TRP A 383 -6.29 -0.88 1.98
N THR A 384 -5.62 -2.04 1.83
CA THR A 384 -5.02 -2.48 0.57
C THR A 384 -5.26 -3.98 0.36
N GLN A 385 -5.31 -4.42 -0.90
CA GLN A 385 -5.36 -5.84 -1.23
C GLN A 385 -4.02 -6.55 -0.96
N ALA A 386 -2.91 -5.85 -1.19
CA ALA A 386 -1.55 -6.29 -0.85
C ALA A 386 -0.65 -5.07 -0.58
N LEU A 387 0.22 -5.16 0.44
CA LEU A 387 1.26 -4.17 0.72
C LEU A 387 2.61 -4.80 0.36
N GLN A 388 3.18 -4.41 -0.77
CA GLN A 388 4.47 -4.89 -1.24
C GLN A 388 5.60 -4.04 -0.63
N ILE A 389 6.54 -4.68 0.06
CA ILE A 389 7.72 -4.02 0.63
C ILE A 389 8.95 -4.58 -0.10
N THR A 390 9.82 -3.70 -0.59
CA THR A 390 11.05 -4.06 -1.30
C THR A 390 12.27 -3.79 -0.44
N ASP A 391 13.40 -4.42 -0.75
CA ASP A 391 14.69 -4.01 -0.21
C ASP A 391 15.18 -2.68 -0.82
N GLY A 392 16.37 -2.23 -0.41
CA GLY A 392 17.00 -1.01 -0.92
C GLY A 392 17.35 -1.03 -2.42
N ASN A 393 17.29 -2.20 -3.06
CA ASN A 393 17.52 -2.38 -4.50
C ASN A 393 16.21 -2.56 -5.28
N GLY A 394 15.05 -2.45 -4.63
CA GLY A 394 13.75 -2.63 -5.26
C GLY A 394 13.35 -4.09 -5.47
N ALA A 395 14.12 -5.06 -4.94
CA ALA A 395 13.75 -6.46 -5.00
C ALA A 395 12.59 -6.73 -4.02
N VAL A 396 11.54 -7.35 -4.55
CA VAL A 396 10.36 -7.74 -3.77
C VAL A 396 10.76 -8.89 -2.85
N TYR A 397 10.44 -8.80 -1.55
CA TYR A 397 10.47 -9.98 -0.70
C TYR A 397 9.40 -10.95 -1.22
N THR A 398 9.83 -12.05 -1.82
CA THR A 398 9.02 -12.92 -2.70
C THR A 398 7.85 -13.62 -2.00
N ASP A 399 7.78 -13.55 -0.67
CA ASP A 399 6.72 -14.16 0.13
C ASP A 399 5.97 -13.06 0.90
N ASN A 400 4.64 -13.02 0.72
CA ASN A 400 3.69 -12.00 1.18
C ASN A 400 3.71 -11.72 2.69
N TRP A 401 4.70 -10.98 3.21
CA TRP A 401 4.75 -10.63 4.63
C TRP A 401 5.02 -9.17 4.93
N ILE A 402 4.29 -8.71 5.97
CA ILE A 402 4.42 -7.44 6.67
C ILE A 402 5.90 -7.28 7.11
N GLY A 403 6.49 -6.13 6.78
CA GLY A 403 7.93 -5.88 6.88
C GLY A 403 8.45 -5.68 8.30
N MET A 404 9.75 -5.92 8.46
CA MET A 404 10.49 -5.98 9.72
C MET A 404 11.19 -4.64 10.01
N ALA A 405 11.26 -4.26 11.29
CA ALA A 405 12.11 -3.14 11.73
C ALA A 405 13.51 -3.65 12.13
N ASN A 406 14.54 -2.84 11.92
CA ASN A 406 15.84 -3.06 12.54
C ASN A 406 15.78 -2.58 14.00
N ASN A 407 16.12 -3.47 14.96
CA ASN A 407 17.06 -3.28 16.08
C ASN A 407 16.61 -3.72 17.50
N ILE A 408 17.42 -4.61 18.11
CA ILE A 408 17.89 -4.60 19.52
C ILE A 408 19.42 -4.90 19.53
N ASP A 409 19.92 -5.79 18.66
CA ASP A 409 21.36 -6.19 18.63
C ASP A 409 22.03 -6.06 17.25
N GLY A 410 21.50 -5.28 16.31
CA GLY A 410 22.11 -5.06 14.99
C GLY A 410 22.20 -6.28 14.04
N ALA A 411 21.83 -7.49 14.48
CA ALA A 411 22.00 -8.73 13.71
C ALA A 411 20.71 -9.51 13.42
N THR A 412 19.57 -9.18 14.04
CA THR A 412 18.30 -9.92 13.85
C THR A 412 17.16 -8.99 13.41
N LYS A 413 16.37 -9.45 12.43
CA LYS A 413 15.20 -8.74 11.89
C LYS A 413 13.94 -9.20 12.65
N TRP A 414 13.04 -8.28 13.00
CA TRP A 414 11.79 -8.59 13.72
C TRP A 414 10.57 -7.97 13.03
N LEU A 415 9.48 -8.73 12.88
CA LEU A 415 8.16 -8.18 12.54
C LEU A 415 7.61 -7.42 13.76
N HIS A 416 7.65 -6.09 13.72
CA HIS A 416 6.95 -5.25 14.70
C HIS A 416 5.46 -5.18 14.33
N ILE A 417 4.69 -6.20 14.71
CA ILE A 417 3.24 -5.99 14.88
C ILE A 417 3.12 -5.17 16.16
N GLY A 418 2.85 -3.87 16.01
CA GLY A 418 2.50 -3.01 17.14
C GLY A 418 1.40 -3.71 17.92
N GLY A 419 1.73 -4.19 19.12
CA GLY A 419 0.80 -4.97 19.92
C GLY A 419 -0.50 -4.19 20.08
N ILE A 420 -1.64 -4.83 19.79
CA ILE A 420 -2.94 -4.35 20.25
C ILE A 420 -2.78 -4.21 21.76
N THR A 421 -2.74 -2.97 22.25
CA THR A 421 -2.57 -2.70 23.67
C THR A 421 -3.95 -2.82 24.31
N ASP A 422 -4.33 -4.06 24.64
CA ASP A 422 -5.46 -4.30 25.54
C ASP A 422 -4.92 -4.48 26.95
N SER A 423 -5.11 -3.46 27.79
CA SER A 423 -4.76 -3.47 29.22
C SER A 423 -3.27 -3.69 29.54
N GLY A 424 -2.37 -3.13 28.73
CA GLY A 424 -0.92 -3.11 29.02
C GLY A 424 -0.12 -4.33 28.57
N GLU A 425 -0.76 -5.35 27.98
CA GLU A 425 -0.09 -6.56 27.50
C GLU A 425 -0.02 -6.60 25.97
N ARG A 426 1.18 -6.86 25.43
CA ARG A 426 1.41 -7.01 23.98
C ARG A 426 1.07 -8.44 23.56
N ARG A 427 0.04 -8.63 22.72
CA ARG A 427 -0.39 -9.95 22.23
C ARG A 427 -0.18 -10.07 20.71
N LEU A 428 0.29 -11.23 20.25
CA LEU A 428 0.33 -11.64 18.85
C LEU A 428 -0.66 -12.81 18.66
N ALA A 429 -1.76 -12.58 17.95
CA ALA A 429 -2.71 -13.63 17.60
C ALA A 429 -2.41 -14.16 16.19
N LEU A 430 -1.85 -15.36 16.07
CA LEU A 430 -1.69 -16.07 14.80
C LEU A 430 -2.88 -17.02 14.62
N ILE A 431 -3.99 -16.52 14.07
CA ILE A 431 -5.21 -17.31 13.86
C ILE A 431 -5.23 -17.77 12.40
N ALA A 432 -4.69 -18.96 12.14
CA ALA A 432 -4.72 -19.61 10.84
C ALA A 432 -4.93 -21.12 11.01
N SER A 433 -5.51 -21.77 10.00
CA SER A 433 -5.67 -23.24 10.00
C SER A 433 -4.34 -23.99 9.97
N ARG A 434 -3.25 -23.32 9.55
CA ARG A 434 -1.87 -23.78 9.62
C ARG A 434 -0.95 -22.61 9.95
N VAL A 435 -0.04 -22.80 10.89
CA VAL A 435 1.07 -21.87 11.16
C VAL A 435 2.36 -22.62 10.89
N HIS A 436 3.15 -22.14 9.93
CA HIS A 436 4.47 -22.70 9.61
C HIS A 436 5.53 -21.69 10.05
N ALA A 437 6.45 -22.12 10.93
CA ALA A 437 7.63 -21.37 11.28
C ALA A 437 8.85 -22.11 10.74
N ASN A 438 9.58 -21.49 9.80
CA ASN A 438 10.86 -22.03 9.34
C ASN A 438 11.96 -21.53 10.29
N GLY A 439 12.68 -22.46 10.94
CA GLY A 439 13.66 -22.17 11.98
C GLY A 439 13.14 -22.35 13.42
N ASN A 440 13.80 -21.71 14.38
CA ASN A 440 13.50 -21.86 15.81
C ASN A 440 12.52 -20.78 16.31
N LEU A 441 11.42 -21.18 16.95
CA LEU A 441 10.43 -20.30 17.59
C LEU A 441 10.77 -20.12 19.08
N GLY A 442 11.21 -18.91 19.46
CA GLY A 442 11.42 -18.52 20.85
C GLY A 442 10.18 -17.85 21.45
N ILE A 443 9.65 -18.37 22.56
CA ILE A 443 8.62 -17.73 23.38
C ILE A 443 9.26 -17.33 24.71
N GLY A 444 9.46 -16.02 24.93
CA GLY A 444 10.14 -15.49 26.12
C GLY A 444 11.68 -15.57 26.08
N THR A 445 12.27 -15.85 24.91
CA THR A 445 13.72 -15.83 24.69
C THR A 445 14.06 -15.41 23.26
N PRO A 446 15.07 -14.54 23.06
CA PRO A 446 15.55 -14.15 21.74
C PRO A 446 16.53 -15.15 21.12
N SER A 447 17.06 -16.10 21.90
CA SER A 447 18.07 -17.07 21.46
C SER A 447 17.56 -18.50 21.63
N PRO A 448 16.58 -18.94 20.81
CA PRO A 448 16.02 -20.27 20.93
C PRO A 448 17.04 -21.34 20.51
N VAL A 449 17.32 -22.30 21.39
CA VAL A 449 18.31 -23.38 21.17
C VAL A 449 17.71 -24.62 20.49
N SER A 450 16.40 -24.59 20.22
CA SER A 450 15.62 -25.67 19.61
C SER A 450 14.45 -25.07 18.82
N GLN A 451 13.80 -25.89 17.98
CA GLN A 451 12.72 -25.44 17.10
C GLN A 451 11.55 -24.77 17.82
N LEU A 452 11.30 -25.13 19.08
CA LEU A 452 10.39 -24.42 19.98
C LEU A 452 11.07 -24.29 21.35
N HIS A 453 11.43 -23.07 21.74
CA HIS A 453 12.03 -22.76 23.04
C HIS A 453 11.11 -21.82 23.82
N ILE A 454 10.37 -22.37 24.80
CA ILE A 454 9.54 -21.58 25.72
C ILE A 454 10.33 -21.35 27.01
N LYS A 455 10.62 -20.08 27.34
CA LYS A 455 11.39 -19.69 28.51
C LYS A 455 10.65 -18.62 29.32
N LYS A 456 10.59 -18.82 30.63
CA LYS A 456 10.16 -17.81 31.61
C LYS A 456 10.91 -18.06 32.89
N ASP A 457 11.71 -17.07 33.31
CA ASP A 457 12.48 -17.17 34.54
C ASP A 457 11.58 -16.79 35.72
N ALA A 458 11.40 -17.70 36.66
CA ALA A 458 10.61 -17.48 37.87
C ALA A 458 11.19 -18.33 39.02
N ALA A 459 11.81 -17.69 40.01
CA ALA A 459 12.51 -18.40 41.10
C ALA A 459 11.57 -19.06 42.13
N THR A 460 10.37 -18.49 42.32
CA THR A 460 9.38 -18.94 43.34
C THR A 460 8.00 -19.17 42.74
N ALA A 461 7.89 -19.19 41.42
CA ALA A 461 6.64 -19.44 40.69
C ALA A 461 6.91 -20.37 39.50
N LEU A 462 5.84 -20.83 38.85
CA LEU A 462 5.97 -21.64 37.64
C LEU A 462 6.64 -20.81 36.53
N GLY A 463 7.67 -21.39 35.93
CA GLY A 463 8.33 -20.88 34.73
C GLY A 463 7.44 -21.01 33.49
N PRO A 464 7.95 -21.47 32.35
CA PRO A 464 7.13 -21.59 31.14
C PRO A 464 6.06 -22.67 31.30
N VAL A 465 4.85 -22.42 30.79
CA VAL A 465 3.72 -23.36 30.80
C VAL A 465 3.26 -23.61 29.37
N LEU A 466 3.21 -24.88 28.95
CA LEU A 466 2.57 -25.30 27.71
C LEU A 466 1.18 -25.86 28.05
N THR A 467 0.13 -25.15 27.65
CA THR A 467 -1.26 -25.61 27.83
C THR A 467 -1.75 -26.26 26.55
N LEU A 468 -2.11 -27.54 26.61
CA LEU A 468 -2.80 -28.26 25.56
C LEU A 468 -4.21 -28.57 26.05
N MET A 469 -5.23 -28.13 25.34
CA MET A 469 -6.62 -28.23 25.79
C MET A 469 -7.51 -28.80 24.69
N ASN A 470 -8.34 -29.76 25.08
CA ASN A 470 -9.51 -30.17 24.31
C ASN A 470 -10.75 -29.65 25.06
N ALA A 471 -11.49 -28.72 24.45
CA ALA A 471 -12.65 -28.10 25.08
C ALA A 471 -13.86 -29.04 25.19
N GLY A 472 -13.92 -30.09 24.35
CA GLY A 472 -14.94 -31.13 24.45
C GLY A 472 -14.56 -32.14 25.54
N GLY A 473 -15.21 -32.07 26.70
CA GLY A 473 -15.01 -33.00 27.82
C GLY A 473 -15.93 -34.23 27.73
N SER A 474 -15.43 -35.38 28.19
CA SER A 474 -16.14 -36.66 28.39
C SER A 474 -15.09 -37.74 28.66
N THR A 475 -15.46 -38.89 29.22
CA THR A 475 -14.52 -40.01 29.43
C THR A 475 -13.72 -40.34 28.16
N GLY A 476 -12.39 -40.28 28.25
CA GLY A 476 -11.47 -40.53 27.14
C GLY A 476 -11.06 -39.30 26.32
N ALA A 477 -11.73 -38.14 26.51
CA ALA A 477 -11.29 -36.88 25.90
C ALA A 477 -9.93 -36.46 26.46
N GLY A 478 -9.12 -35.77 25.65
CA GLY A 478 -7.76 -35.46 26.03
C GLY A 478 -7.00 -34.57 25.06
N ALA A 479 -5.82 -34.14 25.51
CA ALA A 479 -4.82 -33.48 24.70
C ALA A 479 -3.50 -34.28 24.77
N ALA A 480 -2.68 -34.18 23.73
CA ALA A 480 -1.52 -35.05 23.56
C ALA A 480 -0.29 -34.30 23.02
N ILE A 481 0.89 -34.84 23.38
CA ILE A 481 2.16 -34.56 22.71
C ILE A 481 2.59 -35.85 22.01
N ASP A 482 2.77 -35.75 20.69
CA ASP A 482 3.17 -36.85 19.83
C ASP A 482 4.68 -36.79 19.54
N PHE A 483 5.34 -37.94 19.59
CA PHE A 483 6.77 -38.10 19.34
C PHE A 483 6.95 -39.08 18.20
N ASP A 484 7.43 -38.57 17.06
CA ASP A 484 7.66 -39.35 15.85
C ASP A 484 9.14 -39.33 15.48
N GLY A 485 9.76 -40.52 15.46
CA GLY A 485 11.14 -40.68 15.01
C GLY A 485 11.30 -40.66 13.49
N TYR A 486 10.17 -40.68 12.75
CA TYR A 486 10.06 -40.65 11.30
C TYR A 486 8.63 -40.21 10.93
N ASP A 487 8.38 -39.82 9.68
CA ASP A 487 7.04 -39.42 9.22
C ASP A 487 6.03 -40.60 9.35
N PRO A 488 4.94 -40.48 10.14
CA PRO A 488 3.97 -41.55 10.31
C PRO A 488 3.08 -41.80 9.08
N ILE A 489 3.10 -40.93 8.06
CA ILE A 489 2.33 -41.06 6.79
C ILE A 489 0.84 -41.32 7.06
N GLY A 490 0.23 -40.52 7.94
CA GLY A 490 -1.19 -40.59 8.29
C GLY A 490 -1.60 -41.74 9.22
N GLN A 491 -0.64 -42.49 9.79
CA GLN A 491 -0.88 -43.45 10.86
C GLN A 491 -0.76 -42.80 12.25
N ASP A 492 -1.06 -43.56 13.30
CA ASP A 492 -0.82 -43.15 14.70
C ASP A 492 0.66 -42.76 14.92
N PRO A 493 0.96 -41.83 15.85
CA PRO A 493 2.34 -41.43 16.15
C PRO A 493 3.12 -42.57 16.81
N SER A 494 4.45 -42.52 16.71
CA SER A 494 5.36 -43.56 17.23
C SER A 494 5.26 -43.70 18.75
N ALA A 495 5.16 -42.59 19.46
CA ALA A 495 4.86 -42.53 20.89
C ALA A 495 4.03 -41.29 21.23
N ARG A 496 3.29 -41.36 22.34
CA ARG A 496 2.40 -40.29 22.79
C ARG A 496 2.40 -40.17 24.31
N ILE A 497 2.37 -38.92 24.79
CA ILE A 497 1.97 -38.59 26.16
C ILE A 497 0.62 -37.88 26.08
N GLN A 498 -0.38 -38.36 26.80
CA GLN A 498 -1.75 -37.88 26.68
C GLN A 498 -2.47 -37.77 28.03
N SER A 499 -3.29 -36.74 28.18
CA SER A 499 -4.32 -36.70 29.22
C SER A 499 -5.55 -37.50 28.79
N LEU A 500 -6.15 -38.23 29.72
CA LEU A 500 -7.40 -38.96 29.49
C LEU A 500 -8.40 -38.57 30.57
N ASP A 501 -9.38 -37.75 30.23
CA ASP A 501 -10.50 -37.36 31.09
C ASP A 501 -11.20 -38.62 31.61
N ASP A 502 -11.41 -38.70 32.92
CA ASP A 502 -12.09 -39.81 33.58
C ASP A 502 -13.60 -39.60 33.73
N GLY A 503 -14.13 -38.50 33.17
CA GLY A 503 -15.51 -38.06 33.29
C GLY A 503 -15.84 -37.44 34.65
N LYS A 504 -14.82 -37.20 35.50
CA LYS A 504 -14.99 -36.72 36.89
C LYS A 504 -14.20 -35.44 37.16
N PHE A 505 -14.01 -34.61 36.13
CA PHE A 505 -13.24 -33.36 36.20
C PHE A 505 -11.78 -33.60 36.61
N SER A 506 -11.25 -34.77 36.30
CA SER A 506 -9.85 -35.12 36.47
C SER A 506 -9.37 -35.91 35.27
N SER A 507 -8.07 -36.17 35.17
CA SER A 507 -7.53 -36.91 34.03
C SER A 507 -6.44 -37.87 34.48
N HIS A 508 -6.40 -39.01 33.81
CA HIS A 508 -5.24 -39.89 33.85
C HIS A 508 -4.14 -39.31 32.96
N LEU A 509 -2.88 -39.62 33.26
CA LEU A 509 -1.75 -39.40 32.37
C LEU A 509 -1.32 -40.75 31.79
N ALA A 510 -1.38 -40.89 30.47
CA ALA A 510 -1.01 -42.12 29.77
C ALA A 510 0.24 -41.92 28.91
N PHE A 511 1.10 -42.92 28.93
CA PHE A 511 2.26 -43.05 28.04
C PHE A 511 1.99 -44.22 27.09
N LEU A 512 1.95 -43.91 25.80
CA LEU A 512 1.62 -44.86 24.76
C LEU A 512 2.80 -44.99 23.79
N SER A 513 3.01 -46.21 23.29
CA SER A 513 3.90 -46.46 22.16
C SER A 513 3.24 -47.44 21.20
N LYS A 514 3.59 -47.36 19.91
CA LYS A 514 3.13 -48.33 18.92
C LYS A 514 3.62 -49.74 19.31
N GLU A 515 2.86 -50.75 18.93
CA GLU A 515 3.41 -52.11 18.89
C GLU A 515 4.50 -52.19 17.81
N PRO A 516 5.64 -52.86 18.07
CA PRO A 516 6.79 -52.88 17.15
C PRO A 516 6.52 -53.64 15.85
N ASN A 517 7.40 -53.47 14.87
CA ASN A 517 7.51 -54.21 13.58
C ASN A 517 6.59 -53.80 12.41
N ALA A 518 5.71 -52.80 12.55
CA ALA A 518 4.98 -52.25 11.40
C ALA A 518 4.50 -50.80 11.63
N ASN A 519 4.53 -49.96 10.58
CA ASN A 519 4.03 -48.57 10.66
C ASN A 519 2.50 -48.50 10.89
N ALA A 520 1.73 -49.49 10.44
CA ALA A 520 0.28 -49.50 10.63
C ALA A 520 -0.17 -49.90 12.05
N ASN A 521 0.76 -50.31 12.93
CA ASN A 521 0.43 -50.73 14.28
C ASN A 521 -0.14 -49.58 15.11
N LYS A 522 -1.11 -49.90 15.97
CA LYS A 522 -1.79 -48.92 16.82
C LYS A 522 -0.99 -48.58 18.06
N LEU A 523 -1.23 -47.38 18.60
CA LEU A 523 -0.76 -47.03 19.93
C LEU A 523 -1.34 -47.99 20.96
N LYS A 524 -0.47 -48.45 21.87
CA LYS A 524 -0.87 -49.18 23.05
C LYS A 524 -0.39 -48.44 24.28
N GLU A 525 -1.27 -48.33 25.25
CA GLU A 525 -0.91 -47.79 26.54
C GLU A 525 0.07 -48.73 27.26
N ARG A 526 1.23 -48.18 27.60
CA ARG A 526 2.30 -48.91 28.29
C ARG A 526 2.32 -48.58 29.78
N VAL A 527 2.10 -47.30 30.11
CA VAL A 527 2.05 -46.80 31.48
C VAL A 527 0.88 -45.86 31.66
N ARG A 528 0.16 -46.00 32.77
CA ARG A 528 -0.88 -45.06 33.21
C ARG A 528 -0.58 -44.55 34.61
N ILE A 529 -0.75 -43.26 34.83
CA ILE A 529 -0.97 -42.68 36.15
C ILE A 529 -2.44 -42.27 36.21
N SER A 530 -3.22 -42.97 37.04
CA SER A 530 -4.64 -42.63 37.22
C SER A 530 -4.80 -41.28 37.93
N SER A 531 -6.01 -40.71 37.89
CA SER A 531 -6.36 -39.46 38.58
C SER A 531 -6.29 -39.62 40.11
N ALA A 532 -6.35 -40.85 40.62
CA ALA A 532 -6.13 -41.21 42.01
C ALA A 532 -4.63 -41.36 42.39
N GLY A 533 -3.70 -41.20 41.43
CA GLY A 533 -2.26 -41.31 41.67
C GLY A 533 -1.69 -42.74 41.61
N ASN A 534 -2.50 -43.72 41.20
CA ASN A 534 -2.06 -45.12 41.03
C ASN A 534 -1.40 -45.34 39.66
N VAL A 535 -0.28 -46.07 39.63
CA VAL A 535 0.51 -46.35 38.44
C VAL A 535 0.24 -47.76 37.90
N GLY A 536 -0.14 -47.88 36.64
CA GLY A 536 -0.27 -49.14 35.91
C GLY A 536 0.86 -49.28 34.90
N ILE A 537 1.54 -50.44 34.87
CA ILE A 537 2.52 -50.79 33.83
C ILE A 537 2.04 -52.06 33.15
N GLY A 538 1.83 -52.01 31.83
CA GLY A 538 1.24 -53.10 31.05
C GLY A 538 -0.26 -53.31 31.27
N THR A 539 -0.93 -52.39 31.97
CA THR A 539 -2.38 -52.36 32.21
C THR A 539 -2.88 -50.92 32.17
N ASN A 540 -4.11 -50.72 31.68
CA ASN A 540 -4.81 -49.44 31.70
C ASN A 540 -5.75 -49.27 32.92
N ASP A 541 -5.83 -50.29 33.78
CA ASP A 541 -6.54 -50.24 35.05
C ASP A 541 -5.61 -50.62 36.21
N PRO A 542 -4.96 -49.62 36.84
CA PRO A 542 -4.15 -49.86 38.03
C PRO A 542 -4.98 -50.25 39.27
N GLY A 543 -6.32 -50.13 39.22
CA GLY A 543 -7.21 -50.41 40.34
C GLY A 543 -6.93 -49.54 41.56
N THR A 544 -7.06 -50.11 42.75
CA THR A 544 -6.81 -49.45 44.04
C THR A 544 -5.35 -49.50 44.50
N ASN A 545 -4.47 -50.22 43.79
CA ASN A 545 -3.07 -50.39 44.18
C ASN A 545 -2.21 -49.24 43.66
N ARG A 546 -1.26 -48.74 44.46
CA ARG A 546 -0.38 -47.63 44.05
C ARG A 546 0.51 -47.94 42.85
N LEU A 547 0.94 -49.20 42.70
CA LEU A 547 1.66 -49.71 41.54
C LEU A 547 1.10 -51.09 41.17
N ARG A 548 0.61 -51.23 39.94
CA ARG A 548 0.20 -52.50 39.36
C ARG A 548 1.04 -52.76 38.12
N ILE A 549 1.84 -53.83 38.14
CA ILE A 549 2.55 -54.31 36.97
C ILE A 549 1.83 -55.55 36.46
N SER A 550 1.41 -55.54 35.19
CA SER A 550 0.66 -56.63 34.59
C SER A 550 1.35 -57.09 33.31
N ARG A 551 1.75 -58.36 33.32
CA ARG A 551 2.29 -59.09 32.19
C ARG A 551 1.91 -60.55 32.37
N GLN A 552 1.41 -61.17 31.32
CA GLN A 552 1.26 -62.62 31.25
C GLN A 552 2.61 -63.20 30.81
N ILE A 553 3.12 -64.19 31.54
CA ILE A 553 4.46 -64.75 31.31
C ILE A 553 4.40 -65.81 30.20
N GLY A 554 3.26 -66.50 30.06
CA GLY A 554 3.05 -67.54 29.04
C GLY A 554 3.63 -68.90 29.43
N SER A 555 4.03 -69.08 30.68
CA SER A 555 4.56 -70.34 31.23
C SER A 555 4.42 -70.37 32.76
N ASP A 556 4.22 -71.58 33.30
CA ASP A 556 4.29 -71.90 34.73
C ASP A 556 5.57 -72.63 35.13
N ASP A 557 6.46 -72.90 34.17
CA ASP A 557 7.74 -73.51 34.44
C ASP A 557 8.77 -72.42 34.75
N PRO A 558 9.21 -72.19 36.01
CA PRO A 558 10.20 -71.18 36.39
C PRO A 558 11.61 -71.42 35.83
N SER A 559 11.80 -72.41 34.94
CA SER A 559 13.00 -72.60 34.11
C SER A 559 12.82 -72.27 32.62
N ALA A 560 11.60 -72.28 32.08
CA ALA A 560 11.31 -71.99 30.67
C ALA A 560 11.58 -70.51 30.28
N SER A 561 12.43 -70.25 29.29
CA SER A 561 12.78 -68.88 28.85
C SER A 561 13.33 -67.95 29.94
N GLN A 562 13.95 -68.48 31.02
CA GLN A 562 14.67 -67.71 32.07
C GLN A 562 13.97 -66.43 32.59
N HIS A 563 12.63 -66.43 32.46
CA HIS A 563 11.54 -65.64 33.03
C HIS A 563 11.61 -64.10 33.00
N ASP A 564 10.83 -63.56 32.07
CA ASP A 564 10.37 -62.16 31.98
C ASP A 564 9.32 -61.84 33.06
N TYR A 565 9.70 -61.93 34.33
CA TYR A 565 8.83 -61.57 35.45
C TYR A 565 8.39 -60.11 35.42
N GLN A 566 7.30 -59.80 36.14
CA GLN A 566 6.73 -58.46 36.20
C GLN A 566 7.71 -57.42 36.79
N LEU A 567 8.54 -57.80 37.77
CA LEU A 567 9.58 -56.92 38.32
C LEU A 567 10.95 -57.61 38.30
N GLU A 568 11.94 -56.88 37.80
CA GLU A 568 13.33 -57.30 37.74
C GLU A 568 14.24 -56.18 38.28
N ILE A 569 15.21 -56.55 39.13
CA ILE A 569 16.25 -55.66 39.66
C ILE A 569 17.60 -56.15 39.16
N ARG A 570 18.33 -55.29 38.45
CA ARG A 570 19.68 -55.56 37.93
C ARG A 570 20.69 -54.61 38.54
N ASN A 571 21.88 -55.15 38.84
CA ASN A 571 23.04 -54.36 39.26
C ASN A 571 24.00 -54.08 38.08
N GLY A 572 23.52 -54.11 36.84
CA GLY A 572 24.31 -53.84 35.62
C GLY A 572 25.36 -54.92 35.23
N ILE A 573 25.61 -55.93 36.07
CA ILE A 573 26.61 -56.98 35.80
C ILE A 573 25.97 -58.14 35.01
N GLY A 574 26.21 -58.17 33.69
CA GLY A 574 25.87 -59.29 32.81
C GLY A 574 24.39 -59.66 32.82
N ASN A 575 24.11 -60.97 32.72
CA ASN A 575 22.75 -61.52 32.62
C ASN A 575 22.11 -61.81 34.00
N ARG A 576 22.59 -61.15 35.07
CA ARG A 576 22.18 -61.44 36.46
C ARG A 576 21.12 -60.48 36.95
N ALA A 577 20.07 -61.01 37.57
CA ALA A 577 19.02 -60.20 38.15
C ALA A 577 18.36 -60.87 39.35
N PHE A 578 17.76 -60.06 40.21
CA PHE A 578 16.77 -60.51 41.18
C PHE A 578 15.38 -60.24 40.62
N ALA A 579 14.53 -61.26 40.60
CA ALA A 579 13.21 -61.17 40.00
C ALA A 579 12.11 -61.52 41.00
N ILE A 580 10.99 -60.79 40.87
CA ILE A 580 9.76 -61.00 41.62
C ILE A 580 8.64 -61.09 40.60
N GLY A 581 7.84 -62.15 40.66
CA GLY A 581 6.72 -62.29 39.75
C GLY A 581 5.68 -63.31 40.16
N LEU A 582 4.59 -63.30 39.39
CA LEU A 582 3.49 -64.24 39.49
C LEU A 582 3.43 -65.02 38.17
N LEU A 583 3.51 -66.34 38.26
CA LEU A 583 3.31 -67.26 37.13
C LEU A 583 1.84 -67.28 36.71
N ASP A 584 1.56 -67.76 35.49
CA ASP A 584 0.21 -67.72 34.90
C ASP A 584 -0.82 -68.54 35.71
N GLY A 585 -0.39 -69.62 36.37
CA GLY A 585 -1.14 -70.47 37.29
C GLY A 585 -1.25 -69.92 38.72
N GLY A 586 -0.72 -68.72 38.98
CA GLY A 586 -0.91 -67.97 40.23
C GLY A 586 0.13 -68.24 41.33
N GLN A 587 1.20 -68.98 41.03
CA GLN A 587 2.31 -69.18 41.97
C GLN A 587 3.25 -67.97 41.95
N ALA A 588 3.64 -67.48 43.13
CA ALA A 588 4.60 -66.38 43.25
C ALA A 588 6.05 -66.91 43.28
N VAL A 589 6.95 -66.20 42.61
CA VAL A 589 8.38 -66.53 42.56
C VAL A 589 9.23 -65.36 43.06
N LEU A 590 10.23 -65.70 43.87
CA LEU A 590 11.29 -64.80 44.33
C LEU A 590 12.64 -65.48 44.08
N GLN A 591 13.40 -65.03 43.09
CA GLN A 591 14.61 -65.77 42.67
C GLN A 591 15.69 -64.87 42.08
N VAL A 592 16.95 -65.27 42.29
CA VAL A 592 18.11 -64.73 41.58
C VAL A 592 18.33 -65.54 40.30
N LYS A 593 18.40 -64.88 39.14
CA LYS A 593 18.54 -65.50 37.82
C LYS A 593 19.85 -65.12 37.11
N GLU A 594 20.31 -66.00 36.21
CA GLU A 594 21.42 -65.78 35.27
C GLU A 594 21.07 -66.37 33.89
N VAL A 595 20.99 -65.53 32.84
CA VAL A 595 20.46 -65.90 31.50
C VAL A 595 21.49 -66.65 30.62
N ASN A 596 22.24 -67.62 31.15
CA ASN A 596 23.09 -68.53 30.37
C ASN A 596 23.34 -69.80 31.18
N VAL A 597 22.71 -70.90 30.75
CA VAL A 597 22.80 -72.22 31.36
C VAL A 597 24.23 -72.77 31.28
N GLY A 598 24.90 -72.83 32.44
CA GLY A 598 26.23 -73.40 32.63
C GLY A 598 26.80 -73.14 34.03
N SER A 599 26.43 -72.01 34.65
CA SER A 599 26.69 -71.71 36.06
C SER A 599 25.36 -71.66 36.82
N GLY A 600 25.21 -72.48 37.85
CA GLY A 600 23.97 -72.62 38.62
C GLY A 600 23.45 -71.30 39.22
N TYR A 601 22.15 -71.27 39.51
CA TYR A 601 21.48 -70.18 40.22
C TYR A 601 22.30 -69.72 41.43
N LYS A 602 22.36 -68.41 41.67
CA LYS A 602 23.01 -67.86 42.86
C LYS A 602 22.07 -67.95 44.06
N ASP A 603 22.67 -68.04 45.23
CA ASP A 603 21.91 -68.10 46.47
C ASP A 603 21.07 -66.85 46.66
N LEU A 604 19.79 -67.05 47.00
CA LEU A 604 18.94 -65.99 47.51
C LEU A 604 19.31 -65.75 48.98
N LEU A 605 20.05 -64.68 49.22
CA LEU A 605 20.42 -64.26 50.57
C LEU A 605 19.26 -63.49 51.22
N LEU A 606 18.54 -64.14 52.14
CA LEU A 606 17.50 -63.49 52.95
C LEU A 606 18.09 -63.05 54.30
N ASN A 607 18.02 -61.75 54.55
CA ASN A 607 18.54 -61.11 55.76
C ASN A 607 20.03 -61.45 56.09
N PRO A 608 20.96 -61.23 55.14
CA PRO A 608 22.32 -61.78 55.21
C PRO A 608 23.23 -61.16 56.27
N VAL A 609 22.95 -59.94 56.75
CA VAL A 609 23.84 -59.22 57.67
C VAL A 609 23.55 -59.58 59.14
N SER A 610 22.28 -59.59 59.56
CA SER A 610 21.87 -60.00 60.91
C SER A 610 20.35 -60.18 61.02
N GLY A 611 19.87 -60.95 61.99
CA GLY A 611 18.43 -61.20 62.22
C GLY A 611 17.97 -62.60 61.79
N ASN A 612 16.65 -62.80 61.81
CA ASN A 612 15.98 -64.10 61.63
C ASN A 612 14.99 -64.02 60.44
N VAL A 613 14.76 -65.13 59.75
CA VAL A 613 13.77 -65.28 58.67
C VAL A 613 12.54 -66.02 59.22
N GLY A 614 11.39 -65.36 59.23
CA GLY A 614 10.11 -65.96 59.59
C GLY A 614 9.27 -66.28 58.35
N ILE A 615 8.79 -67.51 58.22
CA ILE A 615 7.81 -67.91 57.20
C ILE A 615 6.49 -68.23 57.93
N GLY A 616 5.43 -67.47 57.67
CA GLY A 616 4.13 -67.66 58.32
C GLY A 616 4.05 -67.20 59.79
N THR A 617 5.03 -66.44 60.29
CA THR A 617 5.06 -65.90 61.66
C THR A 617 5.75 -64.54 61.73
N THR A 618 5.33 -63.68 62.65
CA THR A 618 5.99 -62.39 62.96
C THR A 618 6.92 -62.46 64.17
N LYS A 619 6.96 -63.59 64.89
CA LYS A 619 7.78 -63.80 66.10
C LYS A 619 8.83 -64.88 65.87
N SER A 620 9.88 -64.58 65.10
CA SER A 620 10.98 -65.52 64.85
C SER A 620 12.02 -65.47 65.98
N ALA A 621 12.08 -66.50 66.82
CA ALA A 621 13.04 -66.60 67.93
C ALA A 621 14.41 -67.19 67.51
N VAL A 622 14.45 -67.88 66.35
CA VAL A 622 15.64 -68.50 65.77
C VAL A 622 15.83 -68.09 64.32
N LYS A 623 17.00 -68.40 63.74
CA LYS A 623 17.43 -67.95 62.40
C LYS A 623 16.44 -68.25 61.27
N LEU A 624 15.77 -69.40 61.33
CA LEU A 624 14.64 -69.73 60.46
C LEU A 624 13.50 -70.26 61.32
N THR A 625 12.37 -69.55 61.36
CA THR A 625 11.14 -70.05 61.99
C THR A 625 10.06 -70.22 60.94
N VAL A 626 9.53 -71.43 60.80
CA VAL A 626 8.36 -71.73 59.96
C VAL A 626 7.15 -71.94 60.87
N GLY A 627 6.18 -71.03 60.83
CA GLY A 627 4.95 -71.06 61.63
C GLY A 627 3.77 -71.68 60.87
N GLY A 628 2.93 -72.44 61.57
CA GLY A 628 1.75 -73.13 61.03
C GLY A 628 1.60 -74.56 61.56
N SER A 629 0.40 -75.14 61.49
CA SER A 629 0.17 -76.55 61.82
C SER A 629 0.69 -77.44 60.68
N GLY A 630 1.62 -78.36 60.97
CA GLY A 630 2.11 -79.34 59.99
C GLY A 630 3.17 -78.81 59.02
N ALA A 631 4.13 -78.00 59.49
CA ALA A 631 5.28 -77.62 58.67
C ALA A 631 6.17 -78.85 58.40
N ASP A 632 5.99 -79.47 57.23
CA ASP A 632 6.84 -80.56 56.76
C ASP A 632 8.09 -79.99 56.07
N ILE A 633 9.25 -80.19 56.69
CA ILE A 633 10.55 -79.88 56.08
C ILE A 633 11.00 -81.12 55.30
N TYR A 634 10.71 -81.16 54.01
CA TYR A 634 11.24 -82.19 53.10
C TYR A 634 12.65 -81.78 52.65
N ALA A 635 13.66 -82.49 53.12
CA ALA A 635 15.05 -82.29 52.70
C ALA A 635 15.73 -83.66 52.48
N THR A 636 16.58 -83.76 51.46
CA THR A 636 17.40 -84.96 51.23
C THR A 636 18.48 -85.12 52.29
N ASP A 637 19.04 -84.00 52.74
CA ASP A 637 19.98 -83.90 53.85
C ASP A 637 19.59 -82.73 54.76
N VAL A 638 19.62 -82.94 56.08
CA VAL A 638 19.48 -81.89 57.10
C VAL A 638 20.76 -81.86 57.91
N TRP A 639 21.61 -80.84 57.70
CA TRP A 639 22.83 -80.64 58.47
C TRP A 639 22.57 -79.72 59.66
N VAL A 640 22.90 -80.17 60.87
CA VAL A 640 22.76 -79.39 62.11
C VAL A 640 24.13 -79.33 62.79
N GLU A 641 24.76 -78.15 62.80
CA GLU A 641 26.14 -77.97 63.33
C GLU A 641 26.25 -78.11 64.85
N ARG A 642 25.14 -77.96 65.56
CA ARG A 642 25.09 -78.01 67.03
C ARG A 642 23.97 -78.95 67.48
N ASN A 643 22.82 -78.40 67.87
CA ASN A 643 21.72 -79.17 68.44
C ASN A 643 20.50 -79.18 67.53
N MET A 644 19.93 -80.35 67.29
CA MET A 644 18.58 -80.49 66.74
C MET A 644 17.57 -80.44 67.89
N HIS A 645 16.87 -79.33 68.04
CA HIS A 645 15.82 -79.19 69.06
C HIS A 645 14.44 -79.45 68.43
N VAL A 646 13.78 -80.54 68.83
CA VAL A 646 12.38 -80.83 68.45
C VAL A 646 11.48 -80.58 69.66
N GLN A 647 10.90 -79.39 69.74
CA GLN A 647 9.91 -79.04 70.77
C GLN A 647 8.50 -79.09 70.17
N GLY A 648 7.55 -79.71 70.89
CA GLY A 648 6.13 -79.62 70.52
C GLY A 648 5.60 -78.22 70.79
N ASN A 649 4.65 -77.74 69.99
CA ASN A 649 3.96 -76.48 70.27
C ASN A 649 3.12 -76.65 71.55
N GLU A 650 3.50 -75.95 72.63
CA GLU A 650 2.79 -76.01 73.92
C GLU A 650 1.44 -75.28 73.91
N THR A 651 1.02 -74.71 72.78
CA THR A 651 -0.25 -73.98 72.68
C THR A 651 -1.10 -74.50 71.51
N LEU A 652 -2.01 -75.46 71.81
CA LEU A 652 -3.38 -75.64 71.27
C LEU A 652 -3.85 -77.09 71.50
N THR A 653 -4.66 -77.30 72.54
CA THR A 653 -5.81 -78.25 72.71
C THR A 653 -5.81 -79.68 72.12
N GLN A 654 -4.70 -80.21 71.63
CA GLN A 654 -4.49 -81.65 71.39
C GLN A 654 -3.01 -81.95 71.66
N GLY A 655 -2.74 -82.95 72.52
CA GLY A 655 -1.43 -83.26 73.09
C GLY A 655 -0.33 -83.60 72.06
N GLY A 656 0.20 -82.57 71.40
CA GLY A 656 1.36 -82.66 70.51
C GLY A 656 2.63 -82.86 71.31
N ARG A 657 3.02 -84.12 71.52
CA ARG A 657 4.38 -84.43 71.99
C ARG A 657 5.35 -84.05 70.87
N GLY A 658 6.33 -83.19 71.16
CA GLY A 658 7.50 -83.03 70.30
C GLY A 658 8.11 -84.41 70.06
N ARG A 659 7.97 -84.92 68.85
CA ARG A 659 8.36 -86.29 68.50
C ARG A 659 9.24 -86.23 67.26
N LEU A 660 10.54 -86.40 67.44
CA LEU A 660 11.44 -86.73 66.34
C LEU A 660 11.09 -88.16 65.88
N ARG A 661 10.41 -88.28 64.74
CA ARG A 661 10.23 -89.56 64.06
C ARG A 661 11.31 -89.65 62.98
N VAL A 662 12.30 -90.52 63.18
CA VAL A 662 13.22 -90.90 62.12
C VAL A 662 12.68 -92.20 61.52
N GLY A 663 12.10 -92.12 60.33
CA GLY A 663 11.71 -93.29 59.54
C GLY A 663 12.65 -93.40 58.37
N THR A 664 13.28 -94.56 58.16
CA THR A 664 14.11 -94.80 56.98
C THR A 664 13.40 -95.77 56.05
N ALA A 665 13.54 -95.57 54.73
CA ALA A 665 12.96 -96.49 53.74
C ALA A 665 13.63 -97.88 53.75
N TRP A 666 14.77 -98.03 54.43
CA TRP A 666 15.65 -99.19 54.35
C TRP A 666 15.88 -99.90 55.70
N GLY A 667 15.08 -99.58 56.72
CA GLY A 667 14.94 -100.42 57.93
C GLY A 667 15.98 -100.22 59.05
N TYR A 668 16.92 -99.28 58.93
CA TYR A 668 17.91 -98.98 59.98
C TYR A 668 17.99 -97.48 60.27
N ILE A 669 18.14 -97.11 61.56
CA ILE A 669 18.48 -95.76 62.01
C ILE A 669 19.91 -95.83 62.57
N GLY A 670 20.87 -95.22 61.88
CA GLY A 670 22.24 -95.11 62.37
C GLY A 670 22.40 -93.84 63.20
N ILE A 671 22.75 -93.98 64.48
CA ILE A 671 23.30 -92.89 65.30
C ILE A 671 24.76 -93.29 65.53
N TYR A 672 25.69 -92.69 64.81
CA TYR A 672 27.12 -92.96 64.95
C TYR A 672 27.84 -91.66 65.29
N ALA A 673 28.86 -91.75 66.14
CA ALA A 673 29.86 -90.70 66.26
C ALA A 673 31.00 -91.02 65.30
N ASP A 674 31.47 -90.02 64.55
CA ASP A 674 32.58 -90.20 63.65
C ASP A 674 33.83 -90.66 64.44
N PRO A 675 34.54 -91.71 64.00
CA PRO A 675 35.76 -92.17 64.67
C PRO A 675 36.86 -91.10 64.76
N SER A 676 36.76 -90.00 64.02
CA SER A 676 37.67 -88.85 64.10
C SER A 676 37.33 -87.83 65.21
N SER A 677 36.21 -88.00 65.93
CA SER A 677 35.82 -87.12 67.04
C SER A 677 36.75 -87.28 68.25
N THR A 678 37.37 -86.19 68.69
CA THR A 678 38.34 -86.16 69.80
C THR A 678 37.71 -85.91 71.18
N GLY A 679 36.38 -85.85 71.27
CA GLY A 679 35.62 -85.64 72.52
C GLY A 679 34.83 -86.88 72.97
N ALA A 680 34.40 -86.90 74.23
CA ALA A 680 33.48 -87.93 74.73
C ALA A 680 32.15 -87.84 73.97
N ASN A 681 31.87 -88.86 73.14
CA ASN A 681 30.64 -88.93 72.37
C ASN A 681 29.60 -89.74 73.17
N ASP A 682 28.87 -89.05 74.05
CA ASP A 682 27.83 -89.69 74.86
C ASP A 682 26.48 -89.63 74.14
N LEU A 683 25.86 -90.79 73.90
CA LEU A 683 24.44 -90.88 73.56
C LEU A 683 23.61 -90.88 74.85
N VAL A 684 23.13 -89.71 75.26
CA VAL A 684 22.27 -89.58 76.45
C VAL A 684 20.80 -89.73 76.06
N LEU A 685 20.20 -90.89 76.39
CA LEU A 685 18.75 -91.10 76.28
C LEU A 685 18.11 -90.84 77.65
N GLY A 686 17.43 -89.70 77.79
CA GLY A 686 16.77 -89.29 79.03
C GLY A 686 15.28 -89.05 78.83
N ALA A 687 14.46 -89.43 79.81
CA ALA A 687 13.05 -89.08 79.85
C ALA A 687 12.69 -88.55 81.24
N SER A 688 12.01 -87.42 81.32
CA SER A 688 11.47 -86.88 82.59
C SER A 688 10.46 -87.82 83.26
N SER A 689 9.93 -88.79 82.50
CA SER A 689 9.04 -89.85 82.99
C SER A 689 9.72 -91.01 83.71
N SER A 690 11.03 -90.88 84.00
CA SER A 690 11.88 -91.89 84.65
C SER A 690 12.03 -93.22 83.91
N ASN A 691 11.43 -93.36 82.72
CA ASN A 691 11.47 -94.57 81.91
C ASN A 691 11.91 -94.25 80.48
N VAL A 692 13.00 -94.88 80.03
CA VAL A 692 13.41 -94.91 78.62
C VAL A 692 12.92 -96.24 78.04
N ARG A 693 12.16 -96.20 76.95
CA ARG A 693 11.56 -97.39 76.30
C ARG A 693 12.18 -97.59 74.93
N VAL A 694 12.60 -98.82 74.60
CA VAL A 694 13.16 -99.18 73.28
C VAL A 694 12.10 -99.86 72.43
N GLY A 695 11.07 -99.12 71.99
CA GLY A 695 10.01 -99.61 71.09
C GLY A 695 8.57 -99.37 71.59
N PRO A 696 7.54 -99.74 70.80
CA PRO A 696 6.13 -99.56 71.15
C PRO A 696 5.69 -100.52 72.26
N SER A 697 4.72 -100.10 73.09
CA SER A 697 4.16 -100.95 74.15
C SER A 697 3.42 -102.15 73.53
N GLY A 698 3.92 -103.37 73.75
CA GLY A 698 3.19 -104.61 73.44
C GLY A 698 3.81 -105.55 72.40
N GLY A 699 4.97 -105.25 71.82
CA GLY A 699 5.74 -106.18 70.98
C GLY A 699 7.04 -106.61 71.66
N GLY A 700 7.53 -107.83 71.38
CA GLY A 700 8.82 -108.30 71.88
C GLY A 700 9.95 -107.38 71.41
N GLN A 701 10.80 -106.94 72.34
CA GLN A 701 11.91 -106.00 72.08
C GLN A 701 13.23 -106.68 72.46
N ASN A 702 14.22 -106.62 71.58
CA ASN A 702 15.58 -107.08 71.85
C ASN A 702 16.51 -105.86 71.88
N LEU A 703 17.12 -105.56 73.03
CA LEU A 703 18.29 -104.69 73.10
C LEU A 703 19.53 -105.57 72.90
N ILE A 704 20.20 -105.42 71.77
CA ILE A 704 21.46 -106.12 71.49
C ILE A 704 22.60 -105.15 71.82
N VAL A 705 23.43 -105.50 72.80
CA VAL A 705 24.63 -104.74 73.17
C VAL A 705 25.83 -105.63 72.87
N SER A 706 26.69 -105.22 71.93
CA SER A 706 27.91 -105.95 71.57
C SER A 706 29.09 -105.69 72.53
N GLY A 707 28.81 -105.24 73.76
CA GLY A 707 29.80 -104.81 74.73
C GLY A 707 29.25 -104.85 76.16
N ALA A 708 29.97 -104.19 77.08
CA ALA A 708 29.59 -104.17 78.49
C ALA A 708 28.44 -103.19 78.77
N ILE A 709 27.45 -103.63 79.55
CA ILE A 709 26.42 -102.79 80.15
C ILE A 709 26.88 -102.44 81.56
N THR A 710 27.19 -101.18 81.83
CA THR A 710 27.58 -100.72 83.17
C THR A 710 26.42 -99.99 83.84
N ILE A 711 26.06 -100.40 85.06
CA ILE A 711 25.04 -99.78 85.92
C ILE A 711 25.70 -99.46 87.27
N GLY A 712 26.10 -98.20 87.48
CA GLY A 712 26.87 -97.82 88.66
C GLY A 712 28.24 -98.51 88.68
N ASP A 713 28.57 -99.19 89.78
CA ASP A 713 29.77 -100.02 89.89
C ASP A 713 29.58 -101.45 89.34
N TRP A 714 28.38 -101.80 88.87
CA TRP A 714 28.09 -103.10 88.28
C TRP A 714 28.31 -103.10 86.78
N THR A 715 28.88 -104.18 86.24
CA THR A 715 29.09 -104.35 84.81
C THR A 715 28.60 -105.73 84.40
N VAL A 716 27.73 -105.78 83.39
CA VAL A 716 27.33 -107.00 82.69
C VAL A 716 28.09 -107.04 81.37
N SER A 717 29.02 -107.96 81.20
CA SER A 717 29.83 -108.06 79.98
C SER A 717 29.91 -109.49 79.48
N SER A 718 29.98 -109.68 78.17
CA SER A 718 30.33 -110.97 77.58
C SER A 718 31.83 -111.02 77.32
N GLU A 719 32.50 -112.06 77.79
CA GLU A 719 33.87 -112.40 77.40
C GLU A 719 33.92 -113.88 77.02
N GLY A 720 34.35 -114.19 75.80
CA GLY A 720 34.27 -115.53 75.24
C GLY A 720 32.82 -116.06 75.27
N ASN A 721 32.65 -117.30 75.72
CA ASN A 721 31.34 -117.95 75.84
C ASN A 721 30.68 -117.73 77.21
N SER A 722 31.01 -116.64 77.90
CA SER A 722 30.54 -116.38 79.25
C SER A 722 30.00 -114.96 79.41
N LEU A 723 28.87 -114.86 80.10
CA LEU A 723 28.32 -113.60 80.59
C LEU A 723 28.77 -113.39 82.03
N PHE A 724 29.46 -112.28 82.28
CA PHE A 724 29.95 -111.90 83.59
C PHE A 724 29.07 -110.80 84.16
N LEU A 725 28.67 -110.93 85.42
CA LEU A 725 28.20 -109.85 86.26
C LEU A 725 29.32 -109.51 87.23
N ARG A 726 29.86 -108.32 87.07
CA ARG A 726 30.98 -107.79 87.85
C ARG A 726 30.51 -106.62 88.70
N ARG A 727 31.20 -106.38 89.81
CA ARG A 727 31.04 -105.19 90.64
C ARG A 727 32.42 -104.66 91.01
N GLY A 728 32.72 -103.39 90.72
CA GLY A 728 34.02 -102.79 90.98
C GLY A 728 35.17 -103.48 90.22
N GLY A 729 34.90 -104.05 89.04
CA GLY A 729 35.85 -104.83 88.24
C GLY A 729 35.90 -106.33 88.56
N SER A 730 35.31 -106.76 89.67
CA SER A 730 35.39 -108.13 90.15
C SER A 730 34.18 -108.98 89.81
N THR A 731 34.39 -110.24 89.41
CA THR A 731 33.30 -111.18 89.07
C THR A 731 32.52 -111.59 90.31
N VAL A 732 31.23 -111.22 90.32
CA VAL A 732 30.26 -111.62 91.35
C VAL A 732 29.48 -112.85 90.88
N ALA A 733 29.11 -112.85 89.61
CA ALA A 733 28.51 -114.02 88.97
C ALA A 733 29.04 -114.18 87.56
N ARG A 734 29.21 -115.42 87.12
CA ARG A 734 29.55 -115.76 85.73
C ARG A 734 28.57 -116.83 85.28
N PHE A 735 27.87 -116.56 84.19
CA PHE A 735 27.08 -117.52 83.47
C PHE A 735 27.94 -118.01 82.30
N SER A 736 28.55 -119.18 82.43
CA SER A 736 29.37 -119.77 81.36
C SER A 736 28.56 -120.81 80.61
N THR A 737 28.86 -121.01 79.33
CA THR A 737 28.43 -122.25 78.64
C THR A 737 29.45 -123.37 78.73
N ASP A 738 30.61 -123.11 79.35
CA ASP A 738 31.55 -124.16 79.73
C ASP A 738 30.95 -125.02 80.87
N TRP A 739 31.68 -126.03 81.35
CA TRP A 739 31.23 -127.07 82.32
C TRP A 739 30.34 -126.60 83.49
N ASP A 740 30.42 -125.33 83.89
CA ASP A 740 29.57 -124.68 84.89
C ASP A 740 28.67 -123.59 84.29
N ARG A 741 27.35 -123.77 84.44
CA ARG A 741 26.33 -122.87 83.86
C ARG A 741 26.16 -121.56 84.62
N LEU A 742 26.35 -121.57 85.93
CA LEU A 742 26.32 -120.38 86.78
C LEU A 742 27.29 -120.57 87.93
N LEU A 743 28.24 -119.64 88.05
CA LEU A 743 29.21 -119.54 89.12
C LEU A 743 28.87 -118.26 89.90
N VAL A 744 28.57 -118.37 91.19
CA VAL A 744 28.35 -117.20 92.04
C VAL A 744 29.43 -117.16 93.11
N PHE A 745 30.12 -116.03 93.18
CA PHE A 745 31.24 -115.80 94.07
C PHE A 745 30.70 -115.09 95.33
N LYS A 746 31.13 -115.54 96.50
CA LYS A 746 30.72 -114.93 97.78
C LYS A 746 31.47 -113.62 98.03
N ASP A 747 32.70 -113.53 97.51
CA ASP A 747 33.56 -112.37 97.64
C ASP A 747 33.94 -111.80 96.27
N LEU A 748 34.35 -110.54 96.27
CA LEU A 748 34.70 -109.78 95.07
C LEU A 748 36.09 -110.14 94.54
N ASN A 749 36.63 -111.33 94.82
CA ASN A 749 37.97 -111.70 94.37
C ASN A 749 37.95 -112.62 93.14
N GLY A 750 36.79 -113.18 92.77
CA GLY A 750 36.59 -113.90 91.50
C GLY A 750 37.43 -115.17 91.31
N VAL A 751 38.17 -115.62 92.34
CA VAL A 751 39.13 -116.72 92.22
C VAL A 751 38.43 -118.08 92.25
N LYS A 752 37.39 -118.26 93.09
CA LYS A 752 36.65 -119.53 93.22
C LYS A 752 35.16 -119.29 93.50
N PRO A 753 34.23 -120.01 92.83
CA PRO A 753 32.81 -119.85 93.06
C PRO A 753 32.45 -120.29 94.49
N TYR A 754 31.55 -119.58 95.15
CA TYR A 754 31.00 -120.01 96.42
C TYR A 754 30.01 -121.17 96.23
N PHE A 755 29.18 -121.02 95.21
CA PHE A 755 28.38 -122.12 94.68
C PHE A 755 28.35 -122.05 93.17
N TYR A 756 28.10 -123.20 92.56
CA TYR A 756 27.95 -123.33 91.13
C TYR A 756 26.79 -124.27 90.80
N PHE A 757 26.27 -124.10 89.59
CA PHE A 757 25.42 -125.08 88.94
C PHE A 757 26.19 -125.65 87.76
N ASN A 758 26.43 -126.95 87.75
CA ASN A 758 27.11 -127.59 86.63
C ASN A 758 26.17 -127.73 85.41
N GLN A 759 26.68 -128.22 84.28
CA GLN A 759 25.88 -128.46 83.08
C GLN A 759 24.69 -129.42 83.27
N ASP A 760 24.74 -130.30 84.28
CA ASP A 760 23.67 -131.26 84.61
C ASP A 760 22.59 -130.65 85.52
N GLY A 761 22.73 -129.38 85.92
CA GLY A 761 21.80 -128.68 86.81
C GLY A 761 21.99 -129.00 88.29
N ASN A 762 23.05 -129.73 88.66
CA ASN A 762 23.34 -130.04 90.05
C ASN A 762 23.93 -128.81 90.75
N PHE A 763 23.38 -128.48 91.92
CA PHE A 763 23.89 -127.43 92.80
C PHE A 763 25.07 -127.95 93.61
N GLY A 764 26.23 -127.32 93.46
CA GLY A 764 27.44 -127.61 94.23
C GLY A 764 27.89 -126.39 95.04
N LEU A 765 28.09 -126.58 96.35
CA LEU A 765 28.85 -125.64 97.19
C LEU A 765 30.33 -126.00 97.07
N TYR A 766 31.17 -125.05 96.64
CA TYR A 766 32.59 -125.29 96.45
C TYR A 766 33.28 -125.39 97.83
N LYS A 767 33.46 -126.61 98.33
CA LYS A 767 34.16 -126.88 99.59
C LYS A 767 35.66 -127.10 99.31
N GLY A 768 36.40 -126.00 99.13
CA GLY A 768 37.87 -125.96 99.09
C GLY A 768 38.50 -126.11 97.72
#